data_AF-A0A946HHH7-F1
#
_entry.id   AF-A0A946HHH7-F1
#
_cell.length_a   1.000
_cell.length_b   1.000
_cell.length_c   1.000
_cell.angle_alpha   90.00
_cell.angle_beta   90.00
_cell.angle_gamma   90.00
#
_symmetry.space_group_name_H-M   'P 1'
#
loop_
_entity.id
_entity.type
_entity.pdbx_description
1 polymer ?
#
loop_
_entity_poly.entity_id
_entity_poly.type
_entity_poly.pdbx_seq_one_letter_code
_entity_poly.pdbx_strand_id
1 'polypeptide(L)'
;MTNIKQGTQSTESVDQALARESGEVQLSGRAHVLTITMLASWSLFQLYLSSGLGPMLASQIGFGIINDIYARAAHVAFGASLCFFLFAGRKQAVGLRKIPWYDYVLAAIIILACFWQATYFSGIIGTTGATRPMTVPFLGEIPFEFILGWVAIAIILEAARRAVGLPLAVIGIFFIAYSLYNHALPEPFGLSKVSPLRYVTTQWYGQEGIFGIPVGVSVKTIFLFVLFGALLDKGGAGKWFIDIAFASVGHMRGGPAKSAVLASGMTGMISGSSIANTVTTGTFTIPIMKKNGYPAVKAGAIEVASSVNGQLMPPIMGAAAFVMAEVLGIPYFDVVKHAFIPAIISYIALFYIVHLEALKLGLQPAGRTERAMELLKKGWHYLIPIFVLIFSLTVLLKSPDRAVFFSILTLLAVFLVERLLAAHGRGTKNFVFVSIWQTAVVIWDGLLAGARNMITVSIAVAAAGLVMGSIGASGLSNALQEILTAIAGDNIFMILIATAVLSIILGMGLPTTANYLIVSTLMVGIVSNSGLAAGFEFHLVAIHLFCFYFGLMADVTPPVGLASYAAASISRADPIKTGFQAFWYSSRTAILPFVFLFNAELLLIGVDSWFVGILVFTMSLIAVLSFTAITQGYMRVKLNLLEYALLGVATIILFVPELLLDQVVPKIRDAVAIERFEQGVDENRVTLSIITAFGDERTVTIDSEDVAGAAISWEALGVKAKPSLIQGRGLQLALTQFAGPGAKAGLSNGMTVLDATSTKERISKHWFYLPGLLIVILVFIWQGYRERSSGPSNAETENE
;
A
#
# COMPACT_ATOMS: atom_id res chain seq x y z
N MET A 1 53.09 -30.10 10.52
CA MET A 1 51.75 -30.52 10.98
C MET A 1 51.10 -29.34 11.68
N THR A 2 50.30 -28.56 10.95
CA THR A 2 49.60 -27.39 11.49
C THR A 2 48.19 -27.44 10.92
N ASN A 3 47.26 -27.88 11.77
CA ASN A 3 45.87 -28.18 11.43
C ASN A 3 45.06 -26.87 11.39
N ILE A 4 44.75 -26.38 10.19
CA ILE A 4 43.77 -25.31 10.00
C ILE A 4 42.38 -25.94 10.14
N LYS A 5 41.70 -25.65 11.25
CA LYS A 5 40.28 -25.96 11.43
C LYS A 5 39.48 -25.19 10.38
N GLN A 6 39.02 -25.89 9.34
CA GLN A 6 37.93 -25.43 8.49
C GLN A 6 36.68 -25.30 9.37
N GLY A 7 36.24 -24.06 9.58
CA GLY A 7 34.94 -23.77 10.18
C GLY A 7 33.84 -24.19 9.20
N THR A 8 33.18 -25.30 9.49
CA THR A 8 31.90 -25.68 8.92
C THR A 8 30.84 -24.67 9.37
N GLN A 9 30.66 -23.58 8.63
CA GLN A 9 29.43 -22.80 8.70
C GLN A 9 28.29 -23.69 8.23
N SER A 10 27.42 -24.11 9.16
CA SER A 10 26.22 -24.89 8.88
C SER A 10 25.35 -24.14 7.87
N THR A 11 25.07 -24.76 6.73
CA THR A 11 24.04 -24.32 5.77
C THR A 11 22.67 -24.40 6.45
N GLU A 12 22.21 -23.27 7.00
CA GLU A 12 20.83 -23.07 7.46
C GLU A 12 19.91 -23.20 6.23
N SER A 13 18.84 -23.99 6.33
CA SER A 13 17.86 -24.09 5.23
C SER A 13 17.06 -22.78 5.13
N VAL A 14 16.60 -22.42 3.94
CA VAL A 14 15.79 -21.20 3.72
C VAL A 14 14.56 -21.17 4.64
N ASP A 15 13.95 -22.32 4.91
CA ASP A 15 12.82 -22.46 5.85
C ASP A 15 13.22 -22.16 7.31
N GLN A 16 14.45 -22.47 7.71
CA GLN A 16 14.98 -22.15 9.04
C GLN A 16 15.32 -20.65 9.14
N ALA A 17 15.85 -20.05 8.08
CA ALA A 17 16.06 -18.61 8.00
C ALA A 17 14.72 -17.83 8.04
N LEU A 18 13.71 -18.31 7.31
CA LEU A 18 12.34 -17.80 7.31
C LEU A 18 11.70 -17.89 8.70
N ALA A 19 11.75 -19.06 9.35
CA ALA A 19 11.21 -19.26 10.69
C ALA A 19 11.92 -18.38 11.74
N ARG A 20 13.21 -18.12 11.54
CA ARG A 20 14.03 -17.28 12.44
C ARG A 20 13.76 -15.79 12.25
N GLU A 21 13.51 -15.33 11.03
CA GLU A 21 13.13 -13.95 10.74
C GLU A 21 11.65 -13.67 11.05
N SER A 22 10.75 -14.62 10.80
CA SER A 22 9.33 -14.50 11.17
C SER A 22 9.07 -14.70 12.67
N GLY A 23 9.99 -15.32 13.40
CA GLY A 23 9.81 -15.70 14.82
C GLY A 23 8.82 -16.86 15.02
N GLU A 24 8.47 -17.54 13.94
CA GLU A 24 7.50 -18.63 13.92
C GLU A 24 8.13 -19.95 14.37
N VAL A 25 7.37 -20.73 15.14
CA VAL A 25 7.85 -21.99 15.70
C VAL A 25 7.04 -23.19 15.20
N GLN A 26 7.74 -24.30 14.97
CA GLN A 26 7.10 -25.58 14.65
C GLN A 26 6.57 -26.25 15.92
N LEU A 27 5.32 -26.70 15.85
CA LEU A 27 4.61 -27.38 16.95
C LEU A 27 4.47 -28.87 16.65
N SER A 28 4.46 -29.69 17.70
CA SER A 28 4.20 -31.14 17.61
C SER A 28 3.09 -31.59 18.57
N GLY A 29 2.44 -32.73 18.28
CA GLY A 29 1.45 -33.35 19.16
C GLY A 29 0.09 -32.64 19.14
N ARG A 30 -0.63 -32.64 20.28
CA ARG A 30 -2.00 -32.09 20.37
C ARG A 30 -2.08 -30.59 20.07
N ALA A 31 -1.04 -29.82 20.44
CA ALA A 31 -0.96 -28.39 20.16
C ALA A 31 -0.91 -28.09 18.65
N HIS A 32 -0.23 -28.94 17.88
CA HIS A 32 -0.18 -28.83 16.43
C HIS A 32 -1.57 -29.05 15.81
N VAL A 33 -2.30 -30.08 16.25
CA VAL A 33 -3.66 -30.36 15.79
C VAL A 33 -4.60 -29.20 16.10
N LEU A 34 -4.59 -28.68 17.33
CA LEU A 34 -5.40 -27.52 17.72
C LEU A 34 -5.12 -26.31 16.82
N THR A 35 -3.83 -26.02 16.59
CA THR A 35 -3.41 -24.86 15.79
C THR A 35 -3.82 -25.00 14.32
N ILE A 36 -3.64 -26.18 13.73
CA ILE A 36 -4.08 -26.47 12.36
C ILE A 36 -5.59 -26.33 12.24
N THR A 37 -6.35 -26.87 13.19
CA THR A 37 -7.82 -26.76 13.20
C THR A 37 -8.23 -25.29 13.24
N MET A 38 -7.63 -24.47 14.12
CA MET A 38 -7.94 -23.05 14.20
C MET A 38 -7.58 -22.27 12.93
N LEU A 39 -6.44 -22.57 12.29
CA LEU A 39 -6.05 -21.99 11.01
C LEU A 39 -7.06 -22.33 9.91
N ALA A 40 -7.43 -23.60 9.79
CA ALA A 40 -8.41 -24.06 8.81
C ALA A 40 -9.79 -23.44 9.08
N SER A 41 -10.24 -23.43 10.33
CA SER A 41 -11.49 -22.81 10.75
C SER A 41 -11.53 -21.31 10.42
N TRP A 42 -10.44 -20.59 10.61
CA TRP A 42 -10.39 -19.16 10.27
C TRP A 42 -10.51 -18.93 8.76
N SER A 43 -9.77 -19.69 7.95
CA SER A 43 -9.90 -19.61 6.48
C SER A 43 -11.30 -19.95 5.99
N LEU A 44 -11.90 -21.01 6.52
CA LEU A 44 -13.28 -21.40 6.17
C LEU A 44 -14.31 -20.37 6.62
N PHE A 45 -14.13 -19.78 7.80
CA PHE A 45 -14.97 -18.71 8.31
C PHE A 45 -14.94 -17.49 7.39
N GLN A 46 -13.77 -17.11 6.87
CA GLN A 46 -13.65 -15.96 5.97
C GLN A 46 -14.26 -16.25 4.59
N LEU A 47 -14.08 -17.47 4.06
CA LEU A 47 -14.78 -17.90 2.85
C LEU A 47 -16.30 -17.91 3.04
N TYR A 48 -16.79 -18.31 4.22
CA TYR A 48 -18.21 -18.26 4.55
C TYR A 48 -18.77 -16.84 4.49
N LEU A 49 -18.10 -15.86 5.11
CA LEU A 49 -18.54 -14.46 5.12
C LEU A 49 -18.74 -13.91 3.70
N SER A 50 -17.84 -14.23 2.76
CA SER A 50 -17.91 -13.73 1.38
C SER A 50 -18.60 -14.67 0.38
N SER A 51 -18.99 -15.88 0.79
CA SER A 51 -19.70 -16.82 -0.07
C SER A 51 -21.13 -16.41 -0.41
N GLY A 52 -21.77 -15.60 0.46
CA GLY A 52 -23.20 -15.30 0.36
C GLY A 52 -24.11 -16.40 0.90
N LEU A 53 -23.54 -17.49 1.42
CA LEU A 53 -24.28 -18.52 2.12
C LEU A 53 -24.98 -17.98 3.37
N GLY A 54 -24.39 -16.99 4.06
CA GLY A 54 -24.99 -16.37 5.24
C GLY A 54 -26.39 -15.81 4.97
N PRO A 55 -26.56 -14.88 4.01
CA PRO A 55 -27.87 -14.40 3.57
C PRO A 55 -28.81 -15.51 3.07
N MET A 56 -28.29 -16.49 2.32
CA MET A 56 -29.10 -17.62 1.84
C MET A 56 -29.65 -18.46 3.01
N LEU A 57 -28.81 -18.84 3.96
CA LEU A 57 -29.22 -19.56 5.16
C LEU A 57 -30.18 -18.72 5.99
N ALA A 58 -29.93 -17.42 6.14
CA ALA A 58 -30.85 -16.54 6.87
C ALA A 58 -32.24 -16.50 6.23
N SER A 59 -32.31 -16.51 4.88
CA SER A 59 -33.60 -16.57 4.17
C SER A 59 -34.32 -17.92 4.28
N GLN A 60 -33.58 -19.04 4.42
CA GLN A 60 -34.15 -20.39 4.44
C GLN A 60 -34.48 -20.91 5.85
N ILE A 61 -33.61 -20.62 6.83
CA ILE A 61 -33.67 -21.16 8.19
C ILE A 61 -33.66 -20.07 9.28
N GLY A 62 -33.72 -18.79 8.90
CA GLY A 62 -33.77 -17.67 9.86
C GLY A 62 -32.44 -17.36 10.57
N PHE A 63 -31.35 -18.05 10.20
CA PHE A 63 -30.02 -17.92 10.80
C PHE A 63 -28.92 -17.93 9.73
N GLY A 64 -27.86 -17.14 9.92
CA GLY A 64 -26.68 -17.19 9.06
C GLY A 64 -26.04 -15.84 8.71
N ILE A 65 -26.71 -14.72 8.94
CA ILE A 65 -26.06 -13.41 8.76
C ILE A 65 -25.21 -13.11 9.99
N ILE A 66 -23.90 -12.97 9.77
CA ILE A 66 -22.96 -12.51 10.79
C ILE A 66 -22.77 -11.01 10.60
N ASN A 67 -23.08 -10.23 11.64
CA ASN A 67 -22.89 -8.79 11.63
C ASN A 67 -21.39 -8.45 11.68
N ASP A 68 -21.02 -7.36 11.01
CA ASP A 68 -19.66 -6.84 10.88
C ASP A 68 -18.91 -6.74 12.23
N ILE A 69 -19.58 -6.35 13.31
CA ILE A 69 -18.97 -6.29 14.66
C ILE A 69 -18.48 -7.67 15.12
N TYR A 70 -19.31 -8.71 14.94
CA TYR A 70 -18.95 -10.08 15.27
C TYR A 70 -17.82 -10.60 14.37
N ALA A 71 -17.84 -10.23 13.09
CA ALA A 71 -16.81 -10.63 12.15
C ALA A 71 -15.44 -10.01 12.50
N ARG A 72 -15.40 -8.72 12.86
CA ARG A 72 -14.20 -8.03 13.36
C ARG A 72 -13.69 -8.63 14.67
N ALA A 73 -14.58 -8.88 15.62
CA ALA A 73 -14.24 -9.53 16.89
C ALA A 73 -13.66 -10.93 16.71
N ALA A 74 -14.29 -11.77 15.88
CA ALA A 74 -13.80 -13.10 15.56
C ALA A 74 -12.42 -13.05 14.87
N HIS A 75 -12.22 -12.11 13.95
CA HIS A 75 -10.95 -11.96 13.24
C HIS A 75 -9.78 -11.60 14.19
N VAL A 76 -9.98 -10.65 15.10
CA VAL A 76 -8.97 -10.32 16.14
C VAL A 76 -8.75 -11.50 17.09
N ALA A 77 -9.81 -12.20 17.50
CA ALA A 77 -9.71 -13.37 18.37
C ALA A 77 -8.87 -14.49 17.74
N PHE A 78 -9.12 -14.83 16.47
CA PHE A 78 -8.32 -15.82 15.73
C PHE A 78 -6.87 -15.36 15.59
N GLY A 79 -6.63 -14.13 15.10
CA GLY A 79 -5.28 -13.60 14.89
C GLY A 79 -4.45 -13.58 16.19
N ALA A 80 -5.01 -13.07 17.28
CA ALA A 80 -4.32 -12.95 18.56
C ALA A 80 -4.06 -14.31 19.21
N SER A 81 -5.05 -15.19 19.27
CA SER A 81 -4.87 -16.52 19.86
C SER A 81 -3.84 -17.37 19.07
N LEU A 82 -3.91 -17.37 17.75
CA LEU A 82 -2.94 -18.06 16.88
C LEU A 82 -1.53 -17.45 17.01
N CYS A 83 -1.43 -16.13 17.21
CA CYS A 83 -0.15 -15.47 17.48
C CYS A 83 0.55 -16.07 18.71
N PHE A 84 -0.16 -16.22 19.83
CA PHE A 84 0.42 -16.81 21.04
C PHE A 84 0.85 -18.27 20.88
N PHE A 85 0.20 -19.01 19.97
CA PHE A 85 0.55 -20.41 19.71
C PHE A 85 1.77 -20.56 18.81
N LEU A 86 1.89 -19.71 17.78
CA LEU A 86 2.91 -19.85 16.74
C LEU A 86 4.15 -18.96 16.95
N PHE A 87 4.04 -17.84 17.67
CA PHE A 87 5.14 -16.87 17.84
C PHE A 87 5.66 -16.86 19.29
N ALA A 88 6.97 -17.01 19.45
CA ALA A 88 7.61 -17.11 20.77
C ALA A 88 7.81 -15.75 21.45
N GLY A 89 7.61 -15.69 22.76
CA GLY A 89 7.77 -14.47 23.56
C GLY A 89 9.20 -13.98 23.72
N ARG A 90 10.21 -14.86 23.64
CA ARG A 90 11.65 -14.52 23.66
C ARG A 90 12.34 -15.14 22.44
N LYS A 91 13.32 -14.44 21.86
CA LYS A 91 14.17 -14.98 20.79
C LYS A 91 14.91 -16.20 21.33
N GLN A 92 14.45 -17.40 20.98
CA GLN A 92 15.11 -18.65 21.32
C GLN A 92 15.17 -19.56 20.09
N ALA A 93 16.21 -20.40 20.06
CA ALA A 93 16.69 -21.11 18.89
C ALA A 93 15.64 -22.01 18.22
N VAL A 94 15.76 -22.08 16.90
CA VAL A 94 15.09 -22.98 15.95
C VAL A 94 14.90 -24.39 16.54
N GLY A 95 13.65 -24.86 16.69
CA GLY A 95 13.32 -26.19 17.20
C GLY A 95 11.81 -26.40 17.51
N LEU A 96 11.42 -27.63 17.85
CA LEU A 96 10.06 -27.98 18.25
C LEU A 96 9.71 -27.36 19.61
N ARG A 97 8.66 -26.54 19.67
CA ARG A 97 8.21 -25.86 20.91
C ARG A 97 6.96 -26.50 21.48
N LYS A 98 6.94 -26.67 22.81
CA LYS A 98 5.71 -26.83 23.59
C LYS A 98 5.17 -25.44 23.94
N ILE A 99 3.89 -25.18 23.66
CA ILE A 99 3.24 -23.92 24.00
C ILE A 99 3.22 -23.79 25.53
N PRO A 100 3.77 -22.71 26.11
CA PRO A 100 3.76 -22.51 27.55
C PRO A 100 2.35 -22.20 28.05
N TRP A 101 2.05 -22.54 29.30
CA TRP A 101 0.71 -22.38 29.88
C TRP A 101 0.19 -20.94 29.81
N TYR A 102 1.07 -19.94 29.97
CA TYR A 102 0.69 -18.53 29.93
C TYR A 102 0.17 -18.10 28.54
N ASP A 103 0.65 -18.72 27.45
CA ASP A 103 0.17 -18.41 26.10
C ASP A 103 -1.26 -18.92 25.88
N TYR A 104 -1.63 -20.04 26.51
CA TYR A 104 -3.02 -20.51 26.54
C TYR A 104 -3.93 -19.57 27.33
N VAL A 105 -3.44 -19.04 28.46
CA VAL A 105 -4.19 -18.08 29.28
C VAL A 105 -4.43 -16.77 28.53
N LEU A 106 -3.39 -16.21 27.90
CA LEU A 106 -3.51 -14.99 27.09
C LEU A 106 -4.46 -15.19 25.91
N ALA A 107 -4.38 -16.33 25.23
CA ALA A 107 -5.31 -16.69 24.16
C ALA A 107 -6.77 -16.81 24.67
N ALA A 108 -6.99 -17.40 25.84
CA ALA A 108 -8.33 -17.50 26.43
C ALA A 108 -8.90 -16.13 26.81
N ILE A 109 -8.08 -15.25 27.42
CA ILE A 109 -8.50 -13.89 27.80
C ILE A 109 -8.88 -13.06 26.56
N ILE A 110 -8.08 -13.10 25.49
CA ILE A 110 -8.39 -12.30 24.30
C ILE A 110 -9.62 -12.80 23.55
N ILE A 111 -9.83 -14.13 23.51
CA ILE A 111 -11.06 -14.72 22.96
C ILE A 111 -12.27 -14.24 23.78
N LEU A 112 -12.18 -14.28 25.11
CA LEU A 112 -13.24 -13.78 26.00
C LEU A 112 -13.50 -12.28 25.78
N ALA A 113 -12.46 -11.47 25.69
CA ALA A 113 -12.57 -10.02 25.50
C ALA A 113 -13.23 -9.67 24.15
N CYS A 114 -12.86 -10.38 23.08
CA CYS A 114 -13.48 -10.21 21.77
C CYS A 114 -14.94 -10.70 21.75
N PHE A 115 -15.23 -11.83 22.39
CA PHE A 115 -16.59 -12.34 22.53
C PHE A 115 -17.48 -11.33 23.27
N TRP A 116 -17.00 -10.79 24.40
CA TRP A 116 -17.69 -9.77 25.17
C TRP A 116 -17.96 -8.51 24.36
N GLN A 117 -16.95 -8.01 23.62
CA GLN A 117 -17.10 -6.88 22.71
C GLN A 117 -18.20 -7.15 21.68
N ALA A 118 -18.21 -8.34 21.07
CA ALA A 118 -19.19 -8.69 20.05
C ALA A 118 -20.63 -8.74 20.59
N THR A 119 -20.83 -9.23 21.81
CA THR A 119 -22.18 -9.40 22.39
C THR A 119 -22.73 -8.13 23.03
N TYR A 120 -21.88 -7.30 23.63
CA TYR A 120 -22.32 -6.16 24.45
C TYR A 120 -22.05 -4.78 23.83
N PHE A 121 -21.48 -4.71 22.62
CA PHE A 121 -21.18 -3.46 21.88
C PHE A 121 -22.29 -2.40 21.95
N SER A 122 -23.53 -2.77 21.59
CA SER A 122 -24.67 -1.84 21.50
C SER A 122 -25.03 -1.22 22.85
N GLY A 123 -24.83 -1.97 23.93
CA GLY A 123 -25.10 -1.53 25.29
C GLY A 123 -23.97 -0.74 25.94
N ILE A 124 -22.80 -0.63 25.31
CA ILE A 124 -21.60 0.06 25.84
C ILE A 124 -21.37 1.39 25.11
N ILE A 125 -21.67 1.47 23.82
CA ILE A 125 -21.53 2.74 23.08
C ILE A 125 -22.65 3.72 23.43
N GLY A 126 -23.85 3.22 23.72
CA GLY A 126 -24.99 4.06 24.13
C GLY A 126 -24.84 4.68 25.53
N THR A 127 -23.89 4.25 26.34
CA THR A 127 -23.76 4.65 27.76
C THR A 127 -22.76 5.78 28.00
N THR A 128 -22.32 6.51 26.96
CA THR A 128 -21.51 7.75 27.07
C THR A 128 -20.37 7.67 28.09
N GLY A 129 -19.53 6.64 27.95
CA GLY A 129 -18.34 6.48 28.80
C GLY A 129 -18.57 5.81 30.16
N ALA A 130 -19.71 5.12 30.37
CA ALA A 130 -19.91 4.25 31.53
C ALA A 130 -19.62 2.78 31.19
N THR A 131 -18.76 2.14 31.99
CA THR A 131 -18.48 0.69 31.98
C THR A 131 -19.34 -0.04 33.00
N ARG A 132 -19.80 -1.25 32.65
CA ARG A 132 -20.59 -2.10 33.55
C ARG A 132 -19.71 -2.73 34.63
N PRO A 133 -20.09 -2.62 35.91
CA PRO A 133 -19.46 -3.40 36.96
C PRO A 133 -19.91 -4.87 36.88
N MET A 134 -19.06 -5.78 37.34
CA MET A 134 -19.42 -7.18 37.59
C MET A 134 -19.36 -7.43 39.10
N THR A 135 -20.43 -7.95 39.67
CA THR A 135 -20.45 -8.35 41.09
C THR A 135 -19.86 -9.76 41.20
N VAL A 136 -18.70 -9.88 41.84
CA VAL A 136 -18.06 -11.16 42.11
C VAL A 136 -18.30 -11.52 43.59
N PRO A 137 -18.83 -12.72 43.91
CA PRO A 137 -19.27 -13.07 45.27
C PRO A 137 -18.25 -12.86 46.40
N PHE A 138 -16.95 -12.83 46.09
CA PHE A 138 -15.85 -12.67 47.05
C PHE A 138 -15.05 -11.36 46.89
N LEU A 139 -15.23 -10.61 45.79
CA LEU A 139 -14.42 -9.43 45.46
C LEU A 139 -15.26 -8.14 45.38
N GLY A 140 -16.59 -8.23 45.53
CA GLY A 140 -17.49 -7.07 45.41
C GLY A 140 -17.72 -6.66 43.95
N GLU A 141 -18.09 -5.40 43.74
CA GLU A 141 -18.26 -4.83 42.40
C GLU A 141 -16.91 -4.45 41.81
N ILE A 142 -16.51 -5.12 40.73
CA ILE A 142 -15.30 -4.79 39.98
C ILE A 142 -15.67 -4.05 38.69
N PRO A 143 -14.92 -3.02 38.26
CA PRO A 143 -15.13 -2.34 36.99
C PRO A 143 -14.64 -3.23 35.84
N PHE A 144 -15.37 -4.32 35.59
CA PHE A 144 -14.95 -5.45 34.77
C PHE A 144 -14.59 -5.03 33.35
N GLU A 145 -15.45 -4.25 32.68
CA GLU A 145 -15.19 -3.81 31.30
C GLU A 145 -14.00 -2.86 31.19
N PHE A 146 -13.79 -2.00 32.20
CA PHE A 146 -12.61 -1.14 32.26
C PHE A 146 -11.32 -1.97 32.34
N ILE A 147 -11.30 -2.98 33.22
CA ILE A 147 -10.15 -3.88 33.39
C ILE A 147 -9.94 -4.74 32.14
N LEU A 148 -11.02 -5.34 31.62
CA LEU A 148 -10.98 -6.22 30.46
C LEU A 148 -10.44 -5.50 29.23
N GLY A 149 -10.89 -4.27 28.97
CA GLY A 149 -10.41 -3.47 27.84
C GLY A 149 -8.91 -3.15 27.93
N TRP A 150 -8.41 -2.74 29.10
CA TRP A 150 -6.98 -2.46 29.30
C TRP A 150 -6.11 -3.73 29.19
N VAL A 151 -6.58 -4.84 29.77
CA VAL A 151 -5.90 -6.14 29.64
C VAL A 151 -5.87 -6.57 28.17
N ALA A 152 -6.96 -6.42 27.44
CA ALA A 152 -7.02 -6.79 26.04
C ALA A 152 -6.12 -5.91 25.16
N ILE A 153 -6.06 -4.59 25.41
CA ILE A 153 -5.08 -3.68 24.78
C ILE A 153 -3.65 -4.14 25.04
N ALA A 154 -3.31 -4.48 26.29
CA ALA A 154 -1.97 -4.98 26.63
C ALA A 154 -1.65 -6.30 25.90
N ILE A 155 -2.63 -7.19 25.77
CA ILE A 155 -2.48 -8.43 25.01
C ILE A 155 -2.23 -8.16 23.52
N ILE A 156 -2.91 -7.18 22.91
CA ILE A 156 -2.67 -6.80 21.51
C ILE A 156 -1.27 -6.22 21.31
N LEU A 157 -0.78 -5.39 22.23
CA LEU A 157 0.59 -4.87 22.18
C LEU A 157 1.65 -5.98 22.31
N GLU A 158 1.41 -6.95 23.20
CA GLU A 158 2.29 -8.11 23.35
C GLU A 158 2.23 -9.02 22.11
N ALA A 159 1.06 -9.22 21.51
CA ALA A 159 0.92 -9.93 20.24
C ALA A 159 1.66 -9.20 19.12
N ALA A 160 1.55 -7.86 19.05
CA ALA A 160 2.28 -7.04 18.07
C ALA A 160 3.79 -7.17 18.24
N ARG A 161 4.28 -7.16 19.48
CA ARG A 161 5.70 -7.38 19.79
C ARG A 161 6.21 -8.73 19.29
N ARG A 162 5.38 -9.78 19.38
CA ARG A 162 5.73 -11.16 18.99
C ARG A 162 5.64 -11.40 17.49
N ALA A 163 4.54 -10.98 16.85
CA ALA A 163 4.27 -11.27 15.44
C ALA A 163 4.92 -10.29 14.47
N VAL A 164 5.07 -9.02 14.88
CA VAL A 164 5.55 -7.94 14.01
C VAL A 164 6.91 -7.45 14.46
N GLY A 165 7.07 -7.22 15.77
CA GLY A 165 8.32 -6.81 16.38
C GLY A 165 8.16 -5.68 17.39
N LEU A 166 9.26 -5.38 18.08
CA LEU A 166 9.31 -4.36 19.12
C LEU A 166 8.89 -2.95 18.63
N PRO A 167 9.25 -2.48 17.41
CA PRO A 167 8.90 -1.13 16.97
C PRO A 167 7.40 -0.82 17.06
N LEU A 168 6.53 -1.69 16.55
CA LEU A 168 5.09 -1.46 16.56
C LEU A 168 4.50 -1.42 17.98
N ALA A 169 4.97 -2.30 18.88
CA ALA A 169 4.52 -2.30 20.26
C ALA A 169 4.95 -1.03 21.02
N VAL A 170 6.19 -0.57 20.79
CA VAL A 170 6.71 0.68 21.39
C VAL A 170 5.92 1.89 20.88
N ILE A 171 5.63 1.94 19.58
CA ILE A 171 4.80 3.00 18.99
C ILE A 171 3.39 2.99 19.63
N GLY A 172 2.76 1.82 19.77
CA GLY A 172 1.47 1.71 20.45
C GLY A 172 1.51 2.21 21.90
N ILE A 173 2.55 1.84 22.67
CA ILE A 173 2.74 2.32 24.05
C ILE A 173 2.95 3.84 24.07
N PHE A 174 3.76 4.37 23.16
CA PHE A 174 4.00 5.81 23.03
C PHE A 174 2.69 6.56 22.79
N PHE A 175 1.85 6.08 21.88
CA PHE A 175 0.58 6.73 21.54
C PHE A 175 -0.46 6.64 22.66
N ILE A 176 -0.50 5.52 23.39
CA ILE A 176 -1.30 5.43 24.63
C ILE A 176 -0.82 6.47 25.65
N ALA A 177 0.50 6.52 25.91
CA ALA A 177 1.07 7.44 26.88
C ALA A 177 0.83 8.91 26.46
N TYR A 178 1.06 9.24 25.19
CA TYR A 178 0.79 10.57 24.64
C TYR A 178 -0.69 10.94 24.82
N SER A 179 -1.63 10.07 24.47
CA SER A 179 -3.06 10.35 24.60
C SER A 179 -3.49 10.64 26.05
N LEU A 180 -2.92 9.94 27.03
CA LEU A 180 -3.26 10.11 28.44
C LEU A 180 -2.56 11.31 29.10
N TYR A 181 -1.34 11.63 28.65
CA TYR A 181 -0.46 12.57 29.34
C TYR A 181 -0.06 13.82 28.53
N ASN A 182 -0.57 14.00 27.29
CA ASN A 182 -0.25 15.15 26.44
C ASN A 182 -0.48 16.50 27.11
N HIS A 183 -1.50 16.64 27.97
CA HIS A 183 -1.83 17.88 28.67
C HIS A 183 -0.72 18.44 29.57
N ALA A 184 0.28 17.62 29.92
CA ALA A 184 1.43 18.03 30.72
C ALA A 184 2.62 18.50 29.85
N LEU A 185 2.53 18.35 28.53
CA LEU A 185 3.56 18.77 27.58
C LEU A 185 3.43 20.27 27.27
N PRO A 186 4.54 20.95 26.91
CA PRO A 186 4.48 22.31 26.42
C PRO A 186 3.75 22.39 25.07
N GLU A 187 3.18 23.56 24.77
CA GLU A 187 2.66 23.85 23.44
C GLU A 187 3.75 23.66 22.37
N PRO A 188 3.41 23.13 21.17
CA PRO A 188 2.06 22.79 20.70
C PRO A 188 1.60 21.36 21.04
N PHE A 189 2.39 20.58 21.79
CA PHE A 189 2.04 19.20 22.16
C PHE A 189 1.07 19.11 23.36
N GLY A 190 0.91 20.19 24.11
CA GLY A 190 -0.02 20.33 25.24
C GLY A 190 -1.48 20.43 24.82
N LEU A 191 -2.19 19.29 24.77
CA LEU A 191 -3.60 19.22 24.33
C LEU A 191 -4.56 18.79 25.45
N SER A 192 -5.84 18.56 25.11
CA SER A 192 -6.91 18.26 26.06
C SER A 192 -6.72 16.93 26.83
N LYS A 193 -7.11 16.92 28.11
CA LYS A 193 -7.08 15.73 28.98
C LYS A 193 -8.02 14.63 28.48
N VAL A 194 -7.48 13.47 28.11
CA VAL A 194 -8.26 12.25 27.83
C VAL A 194 -8.24 11.36 29.08
N SER A 195 -9.41 11.05 29.64
CA SER A 195 -9.50 10.15 30.80
C SER A 195 -9.18 8.69 30.40
N PRO A 196 -8.55 7.89 31.28
CA PRO A 196 -8.29 6.47 30.99
C PRO A 196 -9.54 5.66 30.63
N LEU A 197 -10.68 6.03 31.23
CA LEU A 197 -11.98 5.41 30.95
C LEU A 197 -12.48 5.75 29.54
N ARG A 198 -12.42 7.03 29.16
CA ARG A 198 -12.77 7.45 27.78
C ARG A 198 -11.84 6.81 26.77
N TYR A 199 -10.55 6.72 27.09
CA TYR A 199 -9.56 6.11 26.22
C TYR A 199 -9.87 4.63 25.96
N VAL A 200 -10.01 3.81 27.01
CA VAL A 200 -10.25 2.36 26.84
C VAL A 200 -11.59 2.06 26.17
N THR A 201 -12.63 2.84 26.48
CA THR A 201 -13.95 2.69 25.84
C THR A 201 -13.89 3.05 24.36
N THR A 202 -13.16 4.10 23.98
CA THR A 202 -12.94 4.46 22.57
C THR A 202 -12.08 3.43 21.84
N GLN A 203 -11.01 2.93 22.48
CA GLN A 203 -10.03 2.04 21.85
C GLN A 203 -10.50 0.60 21.69
N TRP A 204 -11.10 0.03 22.73
CA TRP A 204 -11.49 -1.39 22.75
C TRP A 204 -12.95 -1.60 22.38
N TYR A 205 -13.84 -0.70 22.82
CA TYR A 205 -15.27 -0.87 22.63
C TYR A 205 -15.83 -0.08 21.45
N GLY A 206 -15.17 1.03 21.06
CA GLY A 206 -15.54 1.88 19.93
C GLY A 206 -15.04 1.37 18.57
N GLN A 207 -15.43 2.10 17.52
CA GLN A 207 -14.98 1.86 16.14
C GLN A 207 -13.86 2.82 15.68
N GLU A 208 -13.34 3.66 16.58
CA GLU A 208 -12.20 4.54 16.30
C GLU A 208 -10.85 3.87 16.61
N GLY A 209 -10.84 2.82 17.44
CA GLY A 209 -9.63 2.09 17.84
C GLY A 209 -9.42 0.77 17.12
N ILE A 210 -9.16 -0.29 17.91
CA ILE A 210 -8.75 -1.62 17.41
C ILE A 210 -9.78 -2.20 16.44
N PHE A 211 -11.07 -2.12 16.77
CA PHE A 211 -12.14 -2.66 15.92
C PHE A 211 -12.60 -1.69 14.83
N GLY A 212 -11.83 -0.64 14.52
CA GLY A 212 -12.16 0.35 13.51
C GLY A 212 -11.92 -0.10 12.07
N ILE A 213 -11.76 0.91 11.19
CA ILE A 213 -11.54 0.74 9.75
C ILE A 213 -10.46 -0.31 9.43
N PRO A 214 -9.27 -0.34 10.08
CA PRO A 214 -8.22 -1.30 9.74
C PRO A 214 -8.65 -2.77 9.84
N VAL A 215 -9.26 -3.15 10.96
CA VAL A 215 -9.75 -4.53 11.17
C VAL A 215 -10.96 -4.80 10.26
N GLY A 216 -11.83 -3.82 10.04
CA GLY A 216 -12.95 -3.94 9.11
C GLY A 216 -12.50 -4.30 7.69
N VAL A 217 -11.55 -3.54 7.14
CA VAL A 217 -10.97 -3.82 5.81
C VAL A 217 -10.23 -5.16 5.78
N SER A 218 -9.57 -5.51 6.89
CA SER A 218 -8.86 -6.78 7.03
C SER A 218 -9.78 -8.00 6.91
N VAL A 219 -10.93 -7.95 7.59
CA VAL A 219 -11.95 -9.00 7.55
C VAL A 219 -12.59 -9.06 6.17
N LYS A 220 -13.07 -7.92 5.66
CA LYS A 220 -13.83 -7.86 4.41
C LYS A 220 -12.97 -8.25 3.21
N THR A 221 -11.69 -7.88 3.20
CA THR A 221 -10.91 -7.83 1.95
C THR A 221 -9.54 -8.47 2.08
N ILE A 222 -8.69 -7.98 2.99
CA ILE A 222 -7.26 -8.35 3.01
C ILE A 222 -7.09 -9.86 3.20
N PHE A 223 -7.87 -10.48 4.09
CA PHE A 223 -7.79 -11.92 4.33
C PHE A 223 -7.92 -12.73 3.05
N LEU A 224 -8.94 -12.44 2.24
CA LEU A 224 -9.23 -13.22 1.04
C LEU A 224 -8.15 -13.07 -0.02
N PHE A 225 -7.56 -11.88 -0.16
CA PHE A 225 -6.44 -11.66 -1.08
C PHE A 225 -5.17 -12.39 -0.61
N VAL A 226 -4.87 -12.36 0.70
CA VAL A 226 -3.75 -13.13 1.28
C VAL A 226 -3.97 -14.63 1.08
N LEU A 227 -5.20 -15.10 1.28
CA LEU A 227 -5.59 -16.50 1.05
C LEU A 227 -5.47 -16.87 -0.44
N PHE A 228 -5.96 -16.03 -1.34
CA PHE A 228 -5.85 -16.24 -2.79
C PHE A 228 -4.39 -16.33 -3.22
N GLY A 229 -3.54 -15.41 -2.77
CA GLY A 229 -2.10 -15.43 -3.06
C GLY A 229 -1.42 -16.70 -2.53
N ALA A 230 -1.75 -17.13 -1.31
CA ALA A 230 -1.21 -18.36 -0.72
C ALA A 230 -1.66 -19.62 -1.49
N LEU A 231 -2.93 -19.70 -1.88
CA LEU A 231 -3.45 -20.80 -2.71
C LEU A 231 -2.76 -20.82 -4.08
N LEU A 232 -2.61 -19.67 -4.71
CA LEU A 232 -2.00 -19.53 -6.03
C LEU A 232 -0.52 -19.95 -6.01
N ASP A 233 0.21 -19.57 -4.97
CA ASP A 233 1.61 -19.98 -4.77
C ASP A 233 1.74 -21.50 -4.51
N LYS A 234 0.92 -22.07 -3.61
CA LYS A 234 0.85 -23.53 -3.38
C LYS A 234 0.44 -24.32 -4.63
N GLY A 235 -0.29 -23.68 -5.53
CA GLY A 235 -0.62 -24.21 -6.85
C GLY A 235 0.54 -24.36 -7.82
N GLY A 236 1.68 -23.69 -7.58
CA GLY A 236 2.85 -23.70 -8.47
C GLY A 236 2.99 -22.47 -9.38
N ALA A 237 2.08 -21.50 -9.28
CA ALA A 237 2.09 -20.31 -10.13
C ALA A 237 3.33 -19.43 -9.90
N GLY A 238 3.83 -19.32 -8.66
CA GLY A 238 5.01 -18.51 -8.33
C GLY A 238 6.25 -18.92 -9.12
N LYS A 239 6.54 -20.22 -9.16
CA LYS A 239 7.64 -20.76 -9.97
C LYS A 239 7.42 -20.53 -11.47
N TRP A 240 6.19 -20.73 -11.94
CA TRP A 240 5.85 -20.50 -13.34
C TRP A 240 6.09 -19.04 -13.77
N PHE A 241 5.74 -18.06 -12.93
CA PHE A 241 6.02 -16.64 -13.18
C PHE A 241 7.53 -16.34 -13.29
N ILE A 242 8.35 -16.98 -12.46
CA ILE A 242 9.82 -16.84 -12.53
C ILE A 242 10.35 -17.42 -13.84
N ASP A 243 9.90 -18.61 -14.22
CA ASP A 243 10.38 -19.30 -15.43
C ASP A 243 10.03 -18.53 -16.71
N ILE A 244 8.79 -18.00 -16.82
CA ILE A 244 8.38 -17.19 -17.97
C ILE A 244 9.11 -15.84 -18.03
N ALA A 245 9.35 -15.18 -16.88
CA ALA A 245 10.10 -13.94 -16.82
C ALA A 245 11.54 -14.16 -17.32
N PHE A 246 12.20 -15.23 -16.88
CA PHE A 246 13.56 -15.57 -17.33
C PHE A 246 13.61 -15.89 -18.83
N ALA A 247 12.67 -16.69 -19.33
CA ALA A 247 12.62 -17.02 -20.75
C ALA A 247 12.34 -15.79 -21.64
N SER A 248 11.61 -14.80 -21.12
CA SER A 248 11.23 -13.60 -21.88
C SER A 248 12.39 -12.61 -22.05
N VAL A 249 13.20 -12.38 -21.02
CA VAL A 249 14.26 -11.33 -21.05
C VAL A 249 15.67 -11.81 -20.72
N GLY A 250 15.86 -13.10 -20.41
CA GLY A 250 17.17 -13.67 -20.06
C GLY A 250 18.21 -13.53 -21.16
N HIS A 251 17.77 -13.57 -22.43
CA HIS A 251 18.60 -13.40 -23.63
C HIS A 251 19.09 -11.95 -23.85
N MET A 252 18.62 -10.99 -23.06
CA MET A 252 19.07 -9.60 -23.14
C MET A 252 20.32 -9.38 -22.28
N ARG A 253 21.08 -8.32 -22.57
CA ARG A 253 22.16 -7.87 -21.68
C ARG A 253 21.59 -7.51 -20.30
N GLY A 254 22.17 -8.07 -19.24
CA GLY A 254 21.63 -7.97 -17.88
C GLY A 254 20.37 -8.82 -17.65
N GLY A 255 20.07 -9.77 -18.55
CA GLY A 255 18.88 -10.61 -18.56
C GLY A 255 18.51 -11.24 -17.22
N PRO A 256 19.44 -11.83 -16.46
CA PRO A 256 19.17 -12.38 -15.13
C PRO A 256 18.53 -11.42 -14.14
N ALA A 257 18.99 -10.17 -14.12
CA ALA A 257 18.45 -9.16 -13.22
C ALA A 257 17.15 -8.56 -13.79
N LYS A 258 17.04 -8.43 -15.11
CA LYS A 258 15.77 -8.03 -15.77
C LYS A 258 14.66 -9.04 -15.52
N SER A 259 15.00 -10.33 -15.53
CA SER A 259 14.06 -11.39 -15.21
C SER A 259 13.70 -11.40 -13.73
N ALA A 260 14.64 -11.05 -12.84
CA ALA A 260 14.32 -10.84 -11.43
C ALA A 260 13.28 -9.72 -11.27
N VAL A 261 13.51 -8.59 -11.94
CA VAL A 261 12.56 -7.46 -11.91
C VAL A 261 11.17 -7.86 -12.39
N LEU A 262 11.08 -8.56 -13.52
CA LEU A 262 9.78 -9.02 -14.04
C LEU A 262 9.13 -10.09 -13.15
N ALA A 263 9.90 -11.07 -12.68
CA ALA A 263 9.40 -12.15 -11.84
C ALA A 263 8.87 -11.62 -10.49
N SER A 264 9.65 -10.80 -9.79
CA SER A 264 9.20 -10.19 -8.54
C SER A 264 8.09 -9.18 -8.78
N GLY A 265 7.98 -8.58 -9.96
CA GLY A 265 6.80 -7.81 -10.35
C GLY A 265 5.54 -8.65 -10.45
N MET A 266 5.60 -9.79 -11.14
CA MET A 266 4.47 -10.70 -11.29
C MET A 266 4.03 -11.32 -9.96
N THR A 267 4.98 -11.84 -9.18
CA THR A 267 4.71 -12.41 -7.84
C THR A 267 4.34 -11.33 -6.82
N GLY A 268 4.91 -10.13 -6.95
CA GLY A 268 4.66 -8.98 -6.09
C GLY A 268 3.26 -8.43 -6.21
N MET A 269 2.73 -8.36 -7.44
CA MET A 269 1.33 -8.00 -7.69
C MET A 269 0.38 -8.89 -6.88
N ILE A 270 0.69 -10.17 -6.72
CA ILE A 270 -0.17 -11.15 -6.03
C ILE A 270 0.01 -11.09 -4.51
N SER A 271 1.27 -11.08 -4.06
CA SER A 271 1.59 -11.19 -2.63
C SER A 271 1.36 -9.90 -1.85
N GLY A 272 1.49 -8.74 -2.50
CA GLY A 272 1.27 -7.44 -1.87
C GLY A 272 2.20 -7.16 -0.67
N SER A 273 3.34 -7.83 -0.58
CA SER A 273 4.30 -7.76 0.54
C SER A 273 5.74 -7.74 0.03
N SER A 274 6.50 -6.70 0.40
CA SER A 274 7.93 -6.56 0.05
C SER A 274 8.79 -7.70 0.57
N ILE A 275 8.63 -8.04 1.86
CA ILE A 275 9.44 -9.07 2.53
C ILE A 275 9.11 -10.45 1.97
N ALA A 276 7.82 -10.81 1.90
CA ALA A 276 7.40 -12.11 1.40
C ALA A 276 7.85 -12.31 -0.06
N ASN A 277 7.69 -11.28 -0.89
CA ASN A 277 8.14 -11.33 -2.27
C ASN A 277 9.67 -11.48 -2.34
N THR A 278 10.43 -10.68 -1.57
CA THR A 278 11.91 -10.77 -1.51
C THR A 278 12.39 -12.17 -1.17
N VAL A 279 11.72 -12.87 -0.25
CA VAL A 279 12.11 -14.24 0.10
C VAL A 279 11.66 -15.25 -0.96
N THR A 280 10.43 -15.14 -1.46
CA THR A 280 9.90 -16.08 -2.44
C THR A 280 10.64 -16.00 -3.78
N THR A 281 10.80 -14.82 -4.36
CA THR A 281 11.50 -14.67 -5.65
C THR A 281 13.02 -14.60 -5.46
N GLY A 282 13.49 -13.91 -4.42
CA GLY A 282 14.93 -13.72 -4.15
C GLY A 282 15.71 -15.02 -3.96
N THR A 283 15.10 -16.06 -3.38
CA THR A 283 15.73 -17.37 -3.23
C THR A 283 16.16 -18.00 -4.56
N PHE A 284 15.47 -17.67 -5.65
CA PHE A 284 15.81 -18.12 -7.00
C PHE A 284 16.58 -17.06 -7.78
N THR A 285 16.16 -15.80 -7.73
CA THR A 285 16.70 -14.72 -8.59
C THR A 285 18.08 -14.24 -8.14
N ILE A 286 18.33 -14.11 -6.83
CA ILE A 286 19.60 -13.61 -6.29
C ILE A 286 20.77 -14.54 -6.66
N PRO A 287 20.71 -15.87 -6.43
CA PRO A 287 21.78 -16.77 -6.86
C PRO A 287 22.05 -16.71 -8.37
N ILE A 288 20.99 -16.60 -9.18
CA ILE A 288 21.11 -16.52 -10.64
C ILE A 288 21.80 -15.22 -11.07
N MET A 289 21.45 -14.07 -10.48
CA MET A 289 22.15 -12.80 -10.72
C MET A 289 23.64 -12.90 -10.35
N LYS A 290 23.94 -13.45 -9.17
CA LYS A 290 25.33 -13.62 -8.70
C LYS A 290 26.15 -14.53 -9.63
N LYS A 291 25.57 -15.65 -10.08
CA LYS A 291 26.24 -16.58 -11.01
C LYS A 291 26.58 -15.93 -12.35
N ASN A 292 25.86 -14.88 -12.73
CA ASN A 292 26.07 -14.12 -13.97
C ASN A 292 26.84 -12.80 -13.76
N GLY A 293 27.56 -12.66 -12.65
CA GLY A 293 28.53 -11.57 -12.44
C GLY A 293 28.02 -10.36 -11.65
N TYR A 294 26.78 -10.36 -11.15
CA TYR A 294 26.35 -9.28 -10.24
C TYR A 294 26.98 -9.44 -8.85
N PRO A 295 27.52 -8.36 -8.25
CA PRO A 295 27.95 -8.36 -6.85
C PRO A 295 26.79 -8.70 -5.91
N ALA A 296 27.07 -9.37 -4.79
CA ALA A 296 26.05 -9.82 -3.83
C ALA A 296 25.15 -8.69 -3.33
N VAL A 297 25.74 -7.53 -2.98
CA VAL A 297 25.03 -6.32 -2.56
C VAL A 297 24.06 -5.82 -3.64
N LYS A 298 24.51 -5.76 -4.90
CA LYS A 298 23.67 -5.28 -6.02
C LYS A 298 22.57 -6.28 -6.36
N ALA A 299 22.85 -7.57 -6.35
CA ALA A 299 21.84 -8.61 -6.58
C ALA A 299 20.73 -8.57 -5.52
N GLY A 300 21.11 -8.45 -4.23
CA GLY A 300 20.14 -8.27 -3.15
C GLY A 300 19.35 -6.97 -3.29
N ALA A 301 20.01 -5.85 -3.60
CA ALA A 301 19.36 -4.56 -3.75
C ALA A 301 18.38 -4.47 -4.94
N ILE A 302 18.71 -5.10 -6.08
CA ILE A 302 17.81 -5.19 -7.23
C ILE A 302 16.55 -5.97 -6.86
N GLU A 303 16.72 -7.10 -6.16
CA GLU A 303 15.59 -7.90 -5.70
C GLU A 303 14.69 -7.09 -4.77
N VAL A 304 15.26 -6.45 -3.74
CA VAL A 304 14.52 -5.62 -2.78
C VAL A 304 13.75 -4.50 -3.47
N ALA A 305 14.43 -3.74 -4.34
CA ALA A 305 13.81 -2.64 -5.06
C ALA A 305 12.65 -3.11 -5.97
N SER A 306 12.79 -4.31 -6.56
CA SER A 306 11.71 -4.94 -7.33
C SER A 306 10.57 -5.39 -6.43
N SER A 307 10.88 -6.06 -5.33
CA SER A 307 9.89 -6.62 -4.43
C SER A 307 9.01 -5.56 -3.77
N VAL A 308 9.58 -4.42 -3.41
CA VAL A 308 8.85 -3.27 -2.82
C VAL A 308 7.90 -2.64 -3.83
N ASN A 309 8.33 -2.51 -5.09
CA ASN A 309 7.48 -2.04 -6.17
C ASN A 309 6.28 -2.96 -6.41
N GLY A 310 6.34 -4.25 -6.02
CA GLY A 310 5.23 -5.20 -6.12
C GLY A 310 3.97 -4.72 -5.38
N GLN A 311 4.15 -3.97 -4.29
CA GLN A 311 3.05 -3.43 -3.49
C GLN A 311 2.32 -2.26 -4.17
N LEU A 312 2.96 -1.62 -5.15
CA LEU A 312 2.38 -0.54 -5.96
C LEU A 312 1.57 -1.06 -7.13
N MET A 313 1.86 -2.28 -7.61
CA MET A 313 1.42 -2.73 -8.92
C MET A 313 0.00 -3.34 -8.88
N PRO A 314 -0.95 -2.80 -9.66
CA PRO A 314 -2.26 -3.42 -9.92
C PRO A 314 -2.16 -4.84 -10.48
N PRO A 315 -3.19 -5.71 -10.35
CA PRO A 315 -4.57 -5.41 -9.96
C PRO A 315 -4.91 -5.67 -8.49
N ILE A 316 -4.05 -6.39 -7.76
CA ILE A 316 -4.27 -6.77 -6.35
C ILE A 316 -3.60 -5.76 -5.41
N MET A 317 -2.43 -5.23 -5.79
CA MET A 317 -1.65 -4.27 -4.99
C MET A 317 -1.36 -4.80 -3.57
N GLY A 318 -0.74 -3.97 -2.73
CA GLY A 318 -0.61 -4.27 -1.30
C GLY A 318 -1.95 -4.13 -0.56
N ALA A 319 -2.05 -4.79 0.60
CA ALA A 319 -3.21 -4.71 1.49
C ALA A 319 -3.59 -3.26 1.90
N ALA A 320 -2.61 -2.36 1.91
CA ALA A 320 -2.81 -0.93 2.16
C ALA A 320 -3.72 -0.24 1.12
N ALA A 321 -3.79 -0.73 -0.13
CA ALA A 321 -4.64 -0.14 -1.16
C ALA A 321 -6.14 -0.32 -0.84
N PHE A 322 -6.53 -1.46 -0.27
CA PHE A 322 -7.91 -1.67 0.22
C PHE A 322 -8.24 -0.73 1.38
N VAL A 323 -7.27 -0.52 2.27
CA VAL A 323 -7.46 0.39 3.40
C VAL A 323 -7.56 1.83 2.90
N MET A 324 -6.78 2.20 1.90
CA MET A 324 -6.88 3.50 1.23
C MET A 324 -8.25 3.71 0.60
N ALA A 325 -8.78 2.73 -0.13
CA ALA A 325 -10.11 2.81 -0.72
C ALA A 325 -11.20 3.03 0.34
N GLU A 326 -11.16 2.30 1.46
CA GLU A 326 -12.12 2.45 2.56
C GLU A 326 -11.99 3.81 3.26
N VAL A 327 -10.76 4.27 3.53
CA VAL A 327 -10.51 5.58 4.17
C VAL A 327 -10.96 6.74 3.28
N LEU A 328 -10.72 6.65 1.96
CA LEU A 328 -11.14 7.64 0.98
C LEU A 328 -12.65 7.58 0.67
N GLY A 329 -13.32 6.46 0.98
CA GLY A 329 -14.71 6.23 0.61
C GLY A 329 -14.94 6.09 -0.90
N ILE A 330 -13.91 5.70 -1.66
CA ILE A 330 -14.00 5.49 -3.11
C ILE A 330 -13.88 4.01 -3.49
N PRO A 331 -14.44 3.57 -4.63
CA PRO A 331 -14.22 2.22 -5.14
C PRO A 331 -12.73 1.84 -5.21
N TYR A 332 -12.40 0.60 -4.81
CA TYR A 332 -11.03 0.08 -4.91
C TYR A 332 -10.45 0.19 -6.33
N PHE A 333 -11.27 -0.01 -7.35
CA PHE A 333 -10.82 0.10 -8.74
C PHE A 333 -10.35 1.51 -9.09
N ASP A 334 -10.90 2.54 -8.46
CA ASP A 334 -10.42 3.90 -8.67
C ASP A 334 -9.01 4.05 -8.09
N VAL A 335 -8.75 3.55 -6.88
CA VAL A 335 -7.38 3.52 -6.32
C VAL A 335 -6.40 2.82 -7.26
N VAL A 336 -6.80 1.67 -7.81
CA VAL A 336 -6.03 0.91 -8.81
C VAL A 336 -5.75 1.74 -10.06
N LYS A 337 -6.76 2.42 -10.62
CA LYS A 337 -6.63 3.27 -11.80
C LYS A 337 -5.61 4.38 -11.57
N HIS A 338 -5.70 5.07 -10.43
CA HIS A 338 -4.78 6.16 -10.08
C HIS A 338 -3.33 5.67 -9.88
N ALA A 339 -3.14 4.46 -9.33
CA ALA A 339 -1.81 3.89 -9.09
C ALA A 339 -1.14 3.28 -10.34
N PHE A 340 -1.91 2.98 -11.40
CA PHE A 340 -1.45 2.18 -12.54
C PHE A 340 -0.26 2.79 -13.29
N ILE A 341 -0.39 4.03 -13.77
CA ILE A 341 0.67 4.70 -14.53
C ILE A 341 1.95 4.86 -13.70
N PRO A 342 1.90 5.42 -12.47
CA PRO A 342 3.07 5.53 -11.60
C PRO A 342 3.77 4.18 -11.34
N ALA A 343 3.01 3.10 -11.11
CA ALA A 343 3.55 1.77 -10.85
C ALA A 343 4.32 1.22 -12.07
N ILE A 344 3.74 1.34 -13.28
CA ILE A 344 4.39 0.90 -14.52
C ILE A 344 5.67 1.70 -14.78
N ILE A 345 5.61 3.03 -14.67
CA ILE A 345 6.78 3.89 -14.85
C ILE A 345 7.89 3.49 -13.86
N SER A 346 7.54 3.23 -12.60
CA SER A 346 8.50 2.78 -11.60
C SER A 346 9.15 1.42 -11.97
N TYR A 347 8.41 0.47 -12.53
CA TYR A 347 9.00 -0.80 -12.99
C TYR A 347 9.89 -0.64 -14.23
N ILE A 348 9.45 0.14 -15.22
CA ILE A 348 10.27 0.38 -16.43
C ILE A 348 11.58 1.06 -16.04
N ALA A 349 11.52 2.02 -15.12
CA ALA A 349 12.71 2.68 -14.63
C ALA A 349 13.61 1.75 -13.79
N LEU A 350 13.08 0.72 -13.12
CA LEU A 350 13.90 -0.37 -12.52
C LEU A 350 14.61 -1.20 -13.56
N PHE A 351 13.85 -1.58 -14.58
CA PHE A 351 14.36 -2.32 -15.70
C PHE A 351 15.51 -1.56 -16.39
N TYR A 352 15.39 -0.23 -16.45
CA TYR A 352 16.44 0.66 -16.94
C TYR A 352 17.65 0.71 -16.00
N ILE A 353 17.48 0.87 -14.68
CA ILE A 353 18.61 0.78 -13.71
C ILE A 353 19.39 -0.52 -13.89
N VAL A 354 18.68 -1.65 -13.95
CA VAL A 354 19.31 -2.96 -14.12
C VAL A 354 20.09 -3.03 -15.44
N HIS A 355 19.54 -2.45 -16.50
CA HIS A 355 20.25 -2.36 -17.76
C HIS A 355 21.53 -1.53 -17.64
N LEU A 356 21.47 -0.34 -17.02
CA LEU A 356 22.63 0.51 -16.80
C LEU A 356 23.69 -0.17 -15.93
N GLU A 357 23.29 -0.91 -14.90
CA GLU A 357 24.20 -1.68 -14.07
C GLU A 357 24.91 -2.80 -14.85
N ALA A 358 24.20 -3.49 -15.73
CA ALA A 358 24.81 -4.46 -16.64
C ALA A 358 25.80 -3.81 -17.63
N LEU A 359 25.54 -2.57 -18.05
CA LEU A 359 26.47 -1.79 -18.87
C LEU A 359 27.76 -1.48 -18.09
N LYS A 360 27.63 -0.90 -16.89
CA LYS A 360 28.76 -0.56 -16.01
C LYS A 360 29.62 -1.77 -15.62
N LEU A 361 28.99 -2.93 -15.45
CA LEU A 361 29.66 -4.18 -15.09
C LEU A 361 30.17 -4.99 -16.29
N GLY A 362 29.98 -4.53 -17.53
CA GLY A 362 30.46 -5.28 -18.70
C GLY A 362 29.75 -6.62 -18.94
N LEU A 363 28.59 -6.85 -18.32
CA LEU A 363 27.92 -8.16 -18.37
C LEU A 363 27.40 -8.47 -19.75
N GLN A 364 27.53 -9.73 -20.18
CA GLN A 364 27.01 -10.23 -21.45
C GLN A 364 25.61 -10.83 -21.28
N PRO A 365 24.84 -11.00 -22.36
CA PRO A 365 23.57 -11.72 -22.32
C PRO A 365 23.75 -13.16 -21.79
N ALA A 366 22.84 -13.58 -20.91
CA ALA A 366 22.85 -14.95 -20.39
C ALA A 366 22.08 -15.85 -21.36
N GLY A 367 22.75 -16.85 -21.94
CA GLY A 367 22.10 -17.81 -22.83
C GLY A 367 21.18 -18.75 -22.05
N ARG A 368 19.89 -18.80 -22.40
CA ARG A 368 19.00 -19.93 -22.10
C ARG A 368 18.24 -20.32 -23.37
N THR A 369 18.01 -21.62 -23.54
CA THR A 369 17.44 -22.24 -24.75
C THR A 369 15.92 -22.42 -24.70
N GLU A 370 15.29 -22.27 -23.53
CA GLU A 370 13.84 -22.48 -23.36
C GLU A 370 13.05 -21.32 -23.97
N ARG A 371 12.08 -21.63 -24.83
CA ARG A 371 11.23 -20.65 -25.50
C ARG A 371 10.11 -20.18 -24.57
N ALA A 372 9.99 -18.87 -24.36
CA ALA A 372 8.95 -18.28 -23.52
C ALA A 372 7.52 -18.73 -23.89
N MET A 373 7.25 -18.91 -25.18
CA MET A 373 5.96 -19.38 -25.68
C MET A 373 5.60 -20.80 -25.22
N GLU A 374 6.59 -21.69 -25.06
CA GLU A 374 6.35 -23.07 -24.59
C GLU A 374 6.01 -23.08 -23.11
N LEU A 375 6.68 -22.24 -22.31
CA LEU A 375 6.37 -22.07 -20.89
C LEU A 375 5.01 -21.40 -20.69
N LEU A 376 4.66 -20.41 -21.52
CA LEU A 376 3.34 -19.78 -21.51
C LEU A 376 2.24 -20.82 -21.74
N LYS A 377 2.38 -21.67 -22.77
CA LYS A 377 1.41 -22.75 -23.06
C LYS A 377 1.26 -23.76 -21.91
N LYS A 378 2.31 -23.97 -21.11
CA LYS A 378 2.26 -24.92 -19.98
C LYS A 378 1.53 -24.37 -18.75
N GLY A 379 1.49 -23.05 -18.52
CA GLY A 379 0.94 -22.47 -17.29
C GLY A 379 -0.04 -21.31 -17.45
N TRP A 380 -0.49 -20.99 -18.66
CA TRP A 380 -1.45 -19.90 -18.92
C TRP A 380 -2.75 -20.02 -18.10
N HIS A 381 -3.12 -21.23 -17.67
CA HIS A 381 -4.30 -21.48 -16.86
C HIS A 381 -4.25 -20.78 -15.48
N TYR A 382 -3.06 -20.47 -14.94
CA TYR A 382 -2.92 -19.66 -13.72
C TYR A 382 -3.36 -18.20 -13.92
N LEU A 383 -3.49 -17.72 -15.16
CA LEU A 383 -4.01 -16.40 -15.47
C LEU A 383 -5.55 -16.34 -15.43
N ILE A 384 -6.25 -17.48 -15.56
CA ILE A 384 -7.71 -17.51 -15.60
C ILE A 384 -8.34 -16.95 -14.31
N PRO A 385 -7.92 -17.35 -13.09
CA PRO A 385 -8.44 -16.78 -11.86
C PRO A 385 -8.16 -15.27 -11.74
N ILE A 386 -6.97 -14.83 -12.14
CA ILE A 386 -6.60 -13.40 -12.16
C ILE A 386 -7.50 -12.62 -13.11
N PHE A 387 -7.79 -13.18 -14.29
CA PHE A 387 -8.74 -12.57 -15.23
C PHE A 387 -10.15 -12.49 -14.64
N VAL A 388 -10.65 -13.55 -13.99
CA VAL A 388 -11.95 -13.54 -13.31
C VAL A 388 -11.98 -12.48 -12.20
N LEU A 389 -10.89 -12.31 -11.46
CA LEU A 389 -10.76 -11.28 -10.43
C LEU A 389 -10.88 -9.88 -11.04
N ILE A 390 -10.09 -9.56 -12.07
CA ILE A 390 -10.11 -8.26 -12.75
C ILE A 390 -11.49 -8.02 -13.36
N PHE A 391 -12.01 -8.97 -14.14
CA PHE A 391 -13.31 -8.86 -14.80
C PHE A 391 -14.45 -8.63 -13.80
N SER A 392 -14.42 -9.31 -12.66
CA SER A 392 -15.42 -9.15 -11.60
C SER A 392 -15.37 -7.77 -10.96
N LEU A 393 -14.18 -7.19 -10.79
CA LEU A 393 -14.00 -5.83 -10.27
C LEU A 393 -14.39 -4.77 -11.29
N THR A 394 -13.96 -4.90 -12.55
CA THR A 394 -14.02 -3.82 -13.54
C THR A 394 -15.27 -3.84 -14.39
N VAL A 395 -15.76 -5.03 -14.76
CA VAL A 395 -16.92 -5.18 -15.66
C VAL A 395 -18.17 -5.46 -14.86
N LEU A 396 -18.10 -6.38 -13.89
CA LEU A 396 -19.26 -6.73 -13.06
C LEU A 396 -19.46 -5.78 -11.87
N LEU A 397 -18.51 -4.87 -11.61
CA LEU A 397 -18.51 -3.89 -10.52
C LEU A 397 -18.85 -4.54 -9.16
N LYS A 398 -18.37 -5.78 -8.95
CA LYS A 398 -18.55 -6.49 -7.69
C LYS A 398 -17.64 -5.89 -6.63
N SER A 399 -18.07 -5.99 -5.38
CA SER A 399 -17.21 -5.65 -4.24
C SER A 399 -15.95 -6.53 -4.25
N PRO A 400 -14.79 -6.02 -3.75
CA PRO A 400 -13.54 -6.74 -3.88
C PRO A 400 -13.52 -8.11 -3.21
N ASP A 401 -14.23 -8.26 -2.08
CA ASP A 401 -14.39 -9.53 -1.38
C ASP A 401 -15.06 -10.61 -2.26
N ARG A 402 -16.11 -10.22 -2.99
CA ARG A 402 -16.83 -11.10 -3.91
C ARG A 402 -16.00 -11.45 -5.13
N ALA A 403 -15.29 -10.47 -5.69
CA ALA A 403 -14.42 -10.70 -6.84
C ALA A 403 -13.33 -11.73 -6.52
N VAL A 404 -12.69 -11.63 -5.36
CA VAL A 404 -11.69 -12.62 -4.92
C VAL A 404 -12.31 -13.95 -4.61
N PHE A 405 -13.48 -13.99 -3.97
CA PHE A 405 -14.16 -15.26 -3.71
C PHE A 405 -14.40 -16.06 -4.99
N PHE A 406 -14.92 -15.44 -6.05
CA PHE A 406 -15.10 -16.10 -7.35
C PHE A 406 -13.77 -16.48 -8.01
N SER A 407 -12.73 -15.65 -7.85
CA SER A 407 -11.38 -15.99 -8.29
C SER A 407 -10.81 -17.21 -7.57
N ILE A 408 -10.98 -17.32 -6.25
CA ILE A 408 -10.61 -18.48 -5.46
C ILE A 408 -11.34 -19.72 -5.99
N LEU A 409 -12.67 -19.69 -6.15
CA LEU A 409 -13.41 -20.84 -6.69
C LEU A 409 -12.90 -21.26 -8.08
N THR A 410 -12.60 -20.29 -8.93
CA THR A 410 -12.02 -20.55 -10.25
C THR A 410 -10.64 -21.19 -10.14
N LEU A 411 -9.80 -20.73 -9.20
CA LEU A 411 -8.49 -21.30 -8.92
C LEU A 411 -8.58 -22.76 -8.44
N LEU A 412 -9.52 -23.07 -7.54
CA LEU A 412 -9.75 -24.44 -7.08
C LEU A 412 -10.16 -25.36 -8.25
N ALA A 413 -11.01 -24.85 -9.15
CA ALA A 413 -11.41 -25.58 -10.35
C ALA A 413 -10.22 -25.80 -11.30
N VAL A 414 -9.38 -24.79 -11.51
CA VAL A 414 -8.17 -24.89 -12.33
C VAL A 414 -7.22 -25.97 -11.77
N PHE A 415 -6.97 -26.01 -10.46
CA PHE A 415 -6.13 -27.04 -9.84
C PHE A 415 -6.67 -28.45 -10.05
N LEU A 416 -8.00 -28.62 -9.94
CA LEU A 416 -8.64 -29.90 -10.17
C LEU A 416 -8.48 -30.34 -11.63
N VAL A 417 -8.78 -29.46 -12.58
CA VAL A 417 -8.70 -29.74 -14.03
C VAL A 417 -7.26 -30.05 -14.45
N GLU A 418 -6.29 -29.25 -14.01
CA GLU A 418 -4.87 -29.46 -14.30
C GLU A 418 -4.40 -30.86 -13.86
N ARG A 419 -4.75 -31.25 -12.62
CA ARG A 419 -4.37 -32.55 -12.06
C ARG A 419 -5.07 -33.72 -12.76
N LEU A 420 -6.35 -33.56 -13.10
CA LEU A 420 -7.10 -34.56 -13.87
C LEU A 420 -6.46 -34.81 -15.24
N LEU A 421 -6.15 -33.75 -15.98
CA LEU A 421 -5.50 -33.86 -17.29
C LEU A 421 -4.12 -34.50 -17.19
N ALA A 422 -3.32 -34.09 -16.20
CA ALA A 422 -1.97 -34.62 -15.99
C ALA A 422 -1.96 -36.10 -15.52
N ALA A 423 -2.95 -36.52 -14.73
CA ALA A 423 -3.09 -37.91 -14.27
C ALA A 423 -3.60 -38.83 -15.38
N HIS A 424 -4.53 -38.33 -16.21
CA HIS A 424 -5.04 -39.03 -17.39
C HIS A 424 -3.94 -39.23 -18.43
N GLY A 425 -3.18 -38.19 -18.78
CA GLY A 425 -2.08 -38.27 -19.74
C GLY A 425 -0.92 -39.19 -19.32
N ARG A 426 -0.78 -39.46 -18.01
CA ARG A 426 0.21 -40.39 -17.45
C ARG A 426 -0.30 -41.83 -17.32
N GLY A 427 -1.55 -42.12 -17.69
CA GLY A 427 -2.12 -43.47 -17.59
C GLY A 427 -2.30 -43.97 -16.15
N THR A 428 -2.50 -43.06 -15.19
CA THR A 428 -2.57 -43.41 -13.75
C THR A 428 -3.85 -44.21 -13.44
N LYS A 429 -3.74 -45.37 -12.77
CA LYS A 429 -4.93 -46.08 -12.26
C LYS A 429 -5.66 -45.23 -11.21
N ASN A 430 -6.99 -45.22 -11.21
CA ASN A 430 -7.83 -44.39 -10.33
C ASN A 430 -7.53 -42.88 -10.42
N PHE A 431 -7.21 -42.38 -11.62
CA PHE A 431 -6.77 -41.00 -11.86
C PHE A 431 -7.71 -39.93 -11.25
N VAL A 432 -9.03 -40.15 -11.25
CA VAL A 432 -10.02 -39.22 -10.65
C VAL A 432 -9.79 -39.08 -9.15
N PHE A 433 -9.76 -40.18 -8.40
CA PHE A 433 -9.58 -40.17 -6.95
C PHE A 433 -8.22 -39.57 -6.56
N VAL A 434 -7.16 -39.98 -7.26
CA VAL A 434 -5.81 -39.46 -7.03
C VAL A 434 -5.78 -37.94 -7.25
N SER A 435 -6.40 -37.45 -8.33
CA SER A 435 -6.44 -36.02 -8.64
C SER A 435 -7.23 -35.21 -7.63
N ILE A 436 -8.41 -35.71 -7.20
CA ILE A 436 -9.23 -35.05 -6.18
C ILE A 436 -8.47 -34.97 -4.86
N TRP A 437 -7.87 -36.07 -4.41
CA TRP A 437 -7.10 -36.11 -3.17
C TRP A 437 -5.90 -35.17 -3.22
N GLN A 438 -5.13 -35.23 -4.30
CA GLN A 438 -4.00 -34.33 -4.53
C GLN A 438 -4.44 -32.86 -4.54
N THR A 439 -5.58 -32.55 -5.16
CA THR A 439 -6.14 -31.19 -5.15
C THR A 439 -6.52 -30.78 -3.73
N ALA A 440 -7.20 -31.64 -2.99
CA ALA A 440 -7.58 -31.38 -1.60
C ALA A 440 -6.37 -31.10 -0.69
N VAL A 441 -5.25 -31.82 -0.87
CA VAL A 441 -4.00 -31.56 -0.13
C VAL A 441 -3.46 -30.16 -0.43
N VAL A 442 -3.42 -29.73 -1.69
CA VAL A 442 -2.94 -28.38 -2.04
C VAL A 442 -3.87 -27.30 -1.51
N ILE A 443 -5.20 -27.52 -1.60
CA ILE A 443 -6.19 -26.59 -1.05
C ILE A 443 -6.01 -26.49 0.46
N TRP A 444 -5.84 -27.62 1.15
CA TRP A 444 -5.59 -27.66 2.59
C TRP A 444 -4.33 -26.89 2.98
N ASP A 445 -3.20 -27.17 2.30
CA ASP A 445 -1.94 -26.47 2.55
C ASP A 445 -2.04 -24.96 2.25
N GLY A 446 -2.79 -24.58 1.22
CA GLY A 446 -3.05 -23.19 0.87
C GLY A 446 -3.96 -22.47 1.88
N LEU A 447 -5.00 -23.13 2.39
CA LEU A 447 -5.86 -22.61 3.45
C LEU A 447 -5.07 -22.35 4.75
N LEU A 448 -4.19 -23.29 5.12
CA LEU A 448 -3.32 -23.14 6.28
C LEU A 448 -2.27 -22.04 6.08
N ALA A 449 -1.63 -21.98 4.91
CA ALA A 449 -0.66 -20.94 4.58
C ALA A 449 -1.30 -19.55 4.55
N GLY A 450 -2.50 -19.41 3.99
CA GLY A 450 -3.27 -18.16 3.97
C GLY A 450 -3.57 -17.64 5.38
N ALA A 451 -4.15 -18.48 6.24
CA ALA A 451 -4.43 -18.11 7.63
C ALA A 451 -3.15 -17.80 8.42
N ARG A 452 -2.06 -18.54 8.18
CA ARG A 452 -0.76 -18.32 8.83
C ARG A 452 -0.17 -16.96 8.46
N ASN A 453 -0.12 -16.65 7.16
CA ASN A 453 0.33 -15.34 6.67
C ASN A 453 -0.55 -14.19 7.21
N MET A 454 -1.83 -14.46 7.44
CA MET A 454 -2.75 -13.47 7.97
C MET A 454 -2.50 -13.12 9.44
N ILE A 455 -1.91 -13.99 10.26
CA ILE A 455 -1.69 -13.72 11.70
C ILE A 455 -0.93 -12.40 11.88
N THR A 456 0.22 -12.25 11.23
CA THR A 456 1.06 -11.04 11.32
C THR A 456 0.31 -9.81 10.80
N VAL A 457 -0.40 -9.93 9.68
CA VAL A 457 -1.17 -8.83 9.10
C VAL A 457 -2.32 -8.41 10.02
N SER A 458 -3.04 -9.36 10.61
CA SER A 458 -4.21 -9.14 11.48
C SER A 458 -3.83 -8.42 12.77
N ILE A 459 -2.70 -8.81 13.38
CA ILE A 459 -2.16 -8.13 14.55
C ILE A 459 -1.63 -6.75 14.21
N ALA A 460 -0.97 -6.61 13.05
CA ALA A 460 -0.48 -5.31 12.59
C ALA A 460 -1.62 -4.31 12.38
N VAL A 461 -2.74 -4.72 11.75
CA VAL A 461 -3.90 -3.84 11.56
C VAL A 461 -4.64 -3.53 12.86
N ALA A 462 -4.73 -4.48 13.80
CA ALA A 462 -5.32 -4.25 15.12
C ALA A 462 -4.51 -3.21 15.92
N ALA A 463 -3.18 -3.35 15.94
CA ALA A 463 -2.28 -2.39 16.57
C ALA A 463 -2.28 -1.03 15.85
N ALA A 464 -2.35 -1.00 14.51
CA ALA A 464 -2.49 0.24 13.76
C ALA A 464 -3.83 0.93 14.05
N GLY A 465 -4.91 0.18 14.24
CA GLY A 465 -6.20 0.72 14.71
C GLY A 465 -6.09 1.38 16.09
N LEU A 466 -5.36 0.75 17.02
CA LEU A 466 -5.05 1.37 18.31
C LEU A 466 -4.27 2.69 18.15
N VAL A 467 -3.27 2.73 17.28
CA VAL A 467 -2.48 3.95 17.03
C VAL A 467 -3.36 5.04 16.40
N MET A 468 -4.14 4.70 15.38
CA MET A 468 -5.08 5.61 14.73
C MET A 468 -6.08 6.21 15.73
N GLY A 469 -6.70 5.37 16.56
CA GLY A 469 -7.61 5.82 17.60
C GLY A 469 -6.93 6.72 18.64
N SER A 470 -5.66 6.45 18.96
CA SER A 470 -4.88 7.32 19.86
C SER A 470 -4.62 8.69 19.24
N ILE A 471 -4.29 8.74 17.95
CA ILE A 471 -4.08 9.99 17.23
C ILE A 471 -5.36 10.82 17.20
N GLY A 472 -6.49 10.19 16.88
CA GLY A 472 -7.81 10.84 16.89
C GLY A 472 -8.19 11.37 18.27
N ALA A 473 -7.95 10.59 19.33
CA ALA A 473 -8.27 11.01 20.70
C ALA A 473 -7.34 12.13 21.23
N SER A 474 -6.09 12.18 20.77
CA SER A 474 -5.06 13.06 21.33
C SER A 474 -4.89 14.39 20.58
N GLY A 475 -5.32 14.48 19.31
CA GLY A 475 -5.15 15.68 18.48
C GLY A 475 -3.72 15.92 17.95
N LEU A 476 -2.83 14.93 18.03
CA LEU A 476 -1.41 15.06 17.65
C LEU A 476 -1.20 15.60 16.22
N SER A 477 -2.09 15.25 15.28
CA SER A 477 -1.97 15.66 13.88
C SER A 477 -1.87 17.19 13.74
N ASN A 478 -2.68 17.93 14.51
CA ASN A 478 -2.68 19.39 14.49
C ASN A 478 -1.37 19.97 15.06
N ALA A 479 -0.89 19.41 16.17
CA ALA A 479 0.37 19.84 16.78
C ALA A 479 1.58 19.63 15.84
N LEU A 480 1.62 18.49 15.13
CA LEU A 480 2.66 18.25 14.12
C LEU A 480 2.57 19.22 12.94
N GLN A 481 1.35 19.59 12.52
CA GLN A 481 1.14 20.60 11.49
C GLN A 481 1.74 21.94 11.92
N GLU A 482 1.44 22.41 13.13
CA GLU A 482 1.96 23.69 13.65
C GLU A 482 3.49 23.73 13.69
N ILE A 483 4.15 22.65 14.12
CA ILE A 483 5.62 22.57 14.16
C ILE A 483 6.21 22.60 12.76
N LEU A 484 5.64 21.83 11.82
CA LEU A 484 6.15 21.80 10.46
C LEU A 484 6.00 23.17 9.80
N THR A 485 4.88 23.85 9.99
CA THR A 485 4.67 25.22 9.50
C THR A 485 5.61 26.21 10.19
N ALA A 486 5.88 26.07 11.48
CA ALA A 486 6.83 26.93 12.19
C ALA A 486 8.27 26.79 11.68
N ILE A 487 8.68 25.59 11.26
CA ILE A 487 10.03 25.32 10.73
C ILE A 487 10.13 25.70 9.24
N ALA A 488 9.12 25.33 8.44
CA ALA A 488 9.14 25.47 6.99
C ALA A 488 8.60 26.81 6.48
N GLY A 489 7.89 27.57 7.32
CA GLY A 489 7.12 28.75 6.92
C GLY A 489 6.04 28.39 5.89
N ASP A 490 5.80 29.31 4.95
CA ASP A 490 4.81 29.13 3.87
C ASP A 490 5.36 28.26 2.70
N ASN A 491 6.54 27.66 2.84
CA ASN A 491 7.16 26.90 1.76
C ASN A 491 6.64 25.45 1.70
N ILE A 492 5.67 25.21 0.82
CA ILE A 492 5.08 23.88 0.61
C ILE A 492 6.11 22.80 0.26
N PHE A 493 7.17 23.10 -0.50
CA PHE A 493 8.18 22.11 -0.86
C PHE A 493 8.96 21.63 0.36
N MET A 494 9.28 22.54 1.28
CA MET A 494 9.92 22.16 2.55
C MET A 494 9.00 21.32 3.42
N ILE A 495 7.71 21.68 3.50
CA ILE A 495 6.71 20.89 4.22
C ILE A 495 6.63 19.48 3.61
N LEU A 496 6.50 19.33 2.29
CA LEU A 496 6.43 18.03 1.64
C LEU A 496 7.70 17.18 1.87
N ILE A 497 8.89 17.78 1.82
CA ILE A 497 10.15 17.07 2.13
C ILE A 497 10.18 16.63 3.60
N ALA A 498 9.79 17.51 4.53
CA ALA A 498 9.74 17.17 5.95
C ALA A 498 8.71 16.07 6.24
N THR A 499 7.53 16.14 5.63
CA THR A 499 6.50 15.10 5.67
C THR A 499 7.02 13.78 5.10
N ALA A 500 7.74 13.79 3.97
CA ALA A 500 8.32 12.59 3.38
C ALA A 500 9.36 11.93 4.32
N VAL A 501 10.25 12.73 4.92
CA VAL A 501 11.23 12.24 5.89
C VAL A 501 10.53 11.67 7.13
N LEU A 502 9.55 12.39 7.67
CA LEU A 502 8.78 11.94 8.84
C LEU A 502 8.00 10.65 8.53
N SER A 503 7.42 10.55 7.32
CA SER A 503 6.73 9.34 6.86
C SER A 503 7.65 8.12 6.82
N ILE A 504 8.89 8.30 6.32
CA ILE A 504 9.90 7.25 6.34
C ILE A 504 10.22 6.86 7.78
N ILE A 505 10.54 7.83 8.65
CA ILE A 505 10.92 7.58 10.05
C ILE A 505 9.82 6.82 10.80
N LEU A 506 8.56 7.27 10.67
CA LEU A 506 7.41 6.65 11.32
C LEU A 506 7.13 5.24 10.77
N GLY A 507 7.41 5.02 9.48
CA GLY A 507 7.19 3.75 8.81
C GLY A 507 8.26 2.69 9.06
N MET A 508 9.45 3.08 9.56
CA MET A 508 10.59 2.18 9.67
C MET A 508 10.31 0.99 10.60
N GLY A 509 10.46 -0.22 10.07
CA GLY A 509 10.28 -1.46 10.83
C GLY A 509 8.83 -1.87 11.05
N LEU A 510 7.90 -1.26 10.32
CA LEU A 510 6.48 -1.60 10.35
C LEU A 510 6.07 -2.31 9.05
N PRO A 511 5.12 -3.27 9.10
CA PRO A 511 4.49 -3.81 7.91
C PRO A 511 3.77 -2.71 7.14
N THR A 512 3.81 -2.76 5.80
CA THR A 512 3.25 -1.74 4.90
C THR A 512 1.86 -1.26 5.27
N THR A 513 0.93 -2.16 5.59
CA THR A 513 -0.45 -1.78 5.93
C THR A 513 -0.51 -0.95 7.21
N ALA A 514 0.22 -1.36 8.24
CA ALA A 514 0.28 -0.63 9.50
C ALA A 514 1.03 0.71 9.33
N ASN A 515 2.12 0.69 8.58
CA ASN A 515 2.88 1.87 8.21
C ASN A 515 1.99 2.91 7.50
N TYR A 516 1.33 2.51 6.40
CA TYR A 516 0.41 3.37 5.66
C TYR A 516 -0.67 3.97 6.56
N LEU A 517 -1.26 3.18 7.45
CA LEU A 517 -2.28 3.67 8.37
C LEU A 517 -1.75 4.76 9.30
N ILE A 518 -0.62 4.52 9.95
CA ILE A 518 -0.02 5.49 10.88
C ILE A 518 0.40 6.76 10.14
N VAL A 519 1.08 6.60 9.00
CA VAL A 519 1.55 7.72 8.19
C VAL A 519 0.37 8.52 7.63
N SER A 520 -0.63 7.87 7.05
CA SER A 520 -1.77 8.57 6.44
C SER A 520 -2.62 9.31 7.48
N THR A 521 -2.89 8.72 8.64
CA THR A 521 -3.65 9.38 9.71
C THR A 521 -2.97 10.66 10.22
N LEU A 522 -1.64 10.70 10.24
CA LEU A 522 -0.89 11.88 10.69
C LEU A 522 -0.65 12.87 9.55
N MET A 523 -0.19 12.39 8.40
CA MET A 523 0.41 13.24 7.37
C MET A 523 -0.59 13.77 6.35
N VAL A 524 -1.72 13.08 6.12
CA VAL A 524 -2.70 13.51 5.09
C VAL A 524 -3.26 14.89 5.42
N GLY A 525 -3.67 15.11 6.67
CA GLY A 525 -4.18 16.42 7.12
C GLY A 525 -3.14 17.52 6.97
N ILE A 526 -1.88 17.25 7.33
CA ILE A 526 -0.77 18.21 7.20
C ILE A 526 -0.59 18.62 5.73
N VAL A 527 -0.48 17.65 4.82
CA VAL A 527 -0.26 17.95 3.39
C VAL A 527 -1.45 18.66 2.78
N SER A 528 -2.68 18.23 3.14
CA SER A 528 -3.91 18.86 2.65
C SER A 528 -4.00 20.31 3.10
N ASN A 529 -3.90 20.57 4.41
CA ASN A 529 -4.07 21.90 4.99
C ASN A 529 -2.93 22.84 4.59
N SER A 530 -1.69 22.35 4.56
CA SER A 530 -0.54 23.15 4.15
C SER A 530 -0.54 23.45 2.66
N GLY A 531 -1.01 22.49 1.84
CA GLY A 531 -1.23 22.72 0.41
C GLY A 531 -2.22 23.86 0.19
N LEU A 532 -3.38 23.80 0.83
CA LEU A 532 -4.41 24.84 0.75
C LEU A 532 -3.89 26.21 1.20
N ALA A 533 -3.16 26.26 2.32
CA ALA A 533 -2.54 27.49 2.83
C ALA A 533 -1.53 28.09 1.83
N ALA A 534 -0.80 27.24 1.10
CA ALA A 534 0.14 27.66 0.06
C ALA A 534 -0.52 27.89 -1.32
N GLY A 535 -1.86 27.79 -1.43
CA GLY A 535 -2.60 28.00 -2.68
C GLY A 535 -2.65 26.79 -3.62
N PHE A 536 -2.25 25.60 -3.15
CA PHE A 536 -2.30 24.35 -3.90
C PHE A 536 -3.47 23.47 -3.42
N GLU A 537 -4.39 23.14 -4.33
CA GLU A 537 -5.46 22.19 -4.05
C GLU A 537 -5.05 20.80 -4.58
N PHE A 538 -4.52 19.97 -3.68
CA PHE A 538 -4.12 18.60 -4.03
C PHE A 538 -5.31 17.65 -3.94
N HIS A 539 -5.43 16.73 -4.90
CA HIS A 539 -6.42 15.66 -4.82
C HIS A 539 -6.14 14.73 -3.64
N LEU A 540 -7.17 14.37 -2.89
CA LEU A 540 -7.03 13.54 -1.69
C LEU A 540 -6.36 12.18 -1.99
N VAL A 541 -6.70 11.54 -3.11
CA VAL A 541 -6.06 10.29 -3.55
C VAL A 541 -4.56 10.47 -3.76
N ALA A 542 -4.13 11.61 -4.32
CA ALA A 542 -2.72 11.93 -4.52
C ALA A 542 -1.99 12.06 -3.17
N ILE A 543 -2.59 12.73 -2.18
CA ILE A 543 -1.99 12.84 -0.84
C ILE A 543 -1.87 11.47 -0.16
N HIS A 544 -2.89 10.62 -0.27
CA HIS A 544 -2.84 9.26 0.27
C HIS A 544 -1.79 8.39 -0.44
N LEU A 545 -1.69 8.47 -1.77
CA LEU A 545 -0.62 7.81 -2.53
C LEU A 545 0.76 8.36 -2.15
N PHE A 546 0.88 9.66 -1.88
CA PHE A 546 2.14 10.25 -1.40
C PHE A 546 2.58 9.60 -0.08
N CYS A 547 1.70 9.57 0.91
CA CYS A 547 1.94 8.89 2.19
C CYS A 547 2.25 7.40 2.01
N PHE A 548 1.54 6.72 1.11
CA PHE A 548 1.75 5.30 0.83
C PHE A 548 3.14 5.03 0.23
N TYR A 549 3.59 5.85 -0.72
CA TYR A 549 4.91 5.69 -1.35
C TYR A 549 6.05 5.91 -0.34
N PHE A 550 5.97 6.92 0.52
CA PHE A 550 7.00 7.11 1.55
C PHE A 550 6.95 6.06 2.66
N GLY A 551 5.75 5.55 2.97
CA GLY A 551 5.60 4.35 3.77
C GLY A 551 6.38 3.18 3.16
N LEU A 552 6.19 2.88 1.87
CA LEU A 552 6.92 1.82 1.17
C LEU A 552 8.44 2.05 1.14
N MET A 553 8.89 3.30 1.04
CA MET A 553 10.31 3.61 1.10
C MET A 553 10.93 3.27 2.46
N ALA A 554 10.15 3.28 3.54
CA ALA A 554 10.63 2.86 4.86
C ALA A 554 11.09 1.39 4.89
N ASP A 555 10.49 0.51 4.07
CA ASP A 555 10.87 -0.91 3.98
C ASP A 555 12.28 -1.14 3.40
N VAL A 556 12.83 -0.16 2.68
CA VAL A 556 14.16 -0.24 2.07
C VAL A 556 15.19 0.67 2.74
N THR A 557 14.75 1.57 3.63
CA THR A 557 15.62 2.59 4.23
C THR A 557 16.45 2.01 5.38
N PRO A 558 17.80 2.14 5.33
CA PRO A 558 18.66 1.80 6.46
C PRO A 558 18.39 2.69 7.70
N PRO A 559 18.62 2.21 8.93
CA PRO A 559 19.20 0.91 9.29
C PRO A 559 18.21 -0.26 9.36
N VAL A 560 16.91 -0.08 9.14
CA VAL A 560 15.92 -1.13 9.44
C VAL A 560 15.57 -2.01 8.25
N GLY A 561 15.47 -1.43 7.04
CA GLY A 561 14.84 -2.02 5.85
C GLY A 561 14.72 -3.55 5.81
N LEU A 562 13.59 -4.09 6.29
CA LEU A 562 13.41 -5.52 6.57
C LEU A 562 13.58 -6.40 5.34
N ALA A 563 13.10 -5.94 4.18
CA ALA A 563 13.32 -6.61 2.91
C ALA A 563 14.81 -6.71 2.57
N SER A 564 15.60 -5.67 2.91
CA SER A 564 17.06 -5.68 2.70
C SER A 564 17.77 -6.68 3.61
N TYR A 565 17.30 -6.90 4.83
CA TYR A 565 17.83 -7.95 5.71
C TYR A 565 17.55 -9.35 5.15
N ALA A 566 16.31 -9.59 4.70
CA ALA A 566 15.93 -10.85 4.06
C ALA A 566 16.74 -11.11 2.77
N ALA A 567 16.92 -10.10 1.92
CA ALA A 567 17.77 -10.24 0.73
C ALA A 567 19.25 -10.43 1.06
N ALA A 568 19.74 -9.80 2.13
CA ALA A 568 21.12 -9.93 2.57
C ALA A 568 21.42 -11.35 3.11
N SER A 569 20.46 -11.99 3.80
CA SER A 569 20.59 -13.37 4.26
C SER A 569 20.67 -14.36 3.09
N ILE A 570 19.92 -14.12 2.00
CA ILE A 570 19.96 -14.92 0.76
C ILE A 570 21.25 -14.65 -0.04
N SER A 571 21.60 -13.37 -0.23
CA SER A 571 22.76 -12.96 -1.03
C SER A 571 24.10 -13.15 -0.31
N ARG A 572 24.09 -13.37 1.01
CA ARG A 572 25.27 -13.37 1.89
C ARG A 572 26.07 -12.06 1.80
N ALA A 573 25.35 -10.94 1.71
CA ALA A 573 25.92 -9.59 1.68
C ALA A 573 25.72 -8.88 3.03
N ASP A 574 26.37 -7.72 3.20
CA ASP A 574 26.10 -6.85 4.33
C ASP A 574 24.69 -6.23 4.20
N PRO A 575 23.81 -6.35 5.22
CA PRO A 575 22.44 -5.87 5.15
C PRO A 575 22.31 -4.36 5.05
N ILE A 576 23.21 -3.60 5.70
CA ILE A 576 23.20 -2.14 5.69
C ILE A 576 23.62 -1.64 4.29
N LYS A 577 24.69 -2.20 3.73
CA LYS A 577 25.13 -1.87 2.36
C LYS A 577 24.07 -2.24 1.32
N THR A 578 23.42 -3.39 1.49
CA THR A 578 22.31 -3.83 0.63
C THR A 578 21.13 -2.87 0.73
N GLY A 579 20.79 -2.42 1.95
CA GLY A 579 19.75 -1.43 2.18
C GLY A 579 20.06 -0.06 1.57
N PHE A 580 21.27 0.48 1.74
CA PHE A 580 21.66 1.75 1.09
C PHE A 580 21.55 1.66 -0.43
N GLN A 581 22.03 0.56 -1.01
CA GLN A 581 21.94 0.34 -2.46
C GLN A 581 20.48 0.18 -2.92
N ALA A 582 19.64 -0.53 -2.15
CA ALA A 582 18.22 -0.70 -2.45
C ALA A 582 17.47 0.63 -2.38
N PHE A 583 17.68 1.41 -1.31
CA PHE A 583 17.14 2.77 -1.18
C PHE A 583 17.54 3.65 -2.35
N TRP A 584 18.82 3.60 -2.76
CA TRP A 584 19.30 4.35 -3.91
C TRP A 584 18.60 3.94 -5.22
N TYR A 585 18.41 2.64 -5.46
CA TYR A 585 17.65 2.15 -6.61
C TYR A 585 16.16 2.51 -6.54
N SER A 586 15.59 2.63 -5.34
CA SER A 586 14.19 3.01 -5.12
C SER A 586 13.94 4.52 -5.12
N SER A 587 14.99 5.36 -5.15
CA SER A 587 14.86 6.83 -5.22
C SER A 587 13.99 7.31 -6.40
N ARG A 588 14.01 6.59 -7.52
CA ARG A 588 13.14 6.85 -8.69
C ARG A 588 11.65 6.59 -8.44
N THR A 589 11.32 5.79 -7.43
CA THR A 589 9.94 5.61 -6.96
C THR A 589 9.57 6.75 -6.01
N ALA A 590 10.51 7.22 -5.18
CA ALA A 590 10.29 8.30 -4.21
C ALA A 590 10.08 9.69 -4.84
N ILE A 591 10.54 9.92 -6.09
CA ILE A 591 10.30 11.19 -6.79
C ILE A 591 8.85 11.31 -7.29
N LEU A 592 8.22 10.19 -7.67
CA LEU A 592 6.88 10.17 -8.30
C LEU A 592 5.80 10.87 -7.46
N PRO A 593 5.74 10.69 -6.13
CA PRO A 593 4.82 11.41 -5.27
C PRO A 593 4.83 12.92 -5.37
N PHE A 594 6.03 13.52 -5.43
CA PHE A 594 6.12 14.96 -5.61
C PHE A 594 5.55 15.36 -6.97
N VAL A 595 5.85 14.58 -8.01
CA VAL A 595 5.38 14.85 -9.37
C VAL A 595 3.86 14.82 -9.45
N PHE A 596 3.20 13.75 -8.98
CA PHE A 596 1.77 13.63 -9.14
C PHE A 596 0.94 14.51 -8.20
N LEU A 597 1.54 15.05 -7.11
CA LEU A 597 0.89 16.09 -6.31
C LEU A 597 0.71 17.36 -7.14
N PHE A 598 1.73 17.76 -7.90
CA PHE A 598 1.68 18.96 -8.76
C PHE A 598 1.16 18.68 -10.18
N ASN A 599 1.10 17.41 -10.60
CA ASN A 599 0.61 16.99 -11.91
C ASN A 599 -0.29 15.75 -11.79
N ALA A 600 -1.53 15.98 -11.37
CA ALA A 600 -2.51 14.92 -11.10
C ALA A 600 -2.93 14.13 -12.36
N GLU A 601 -2.63 14.61 -13.57
CA GLU A 601 -2.85 13.88 -14.82
C GLU A 601 -2.06 12.55 -14.86
N LEU A 602 -0.95 12.46 -14.13
CA LEU A 602 -0.20 11.22 -13.98
C LEU A 602 -1.02 10.12 -13.29
N LEU A 603 -2.00 10.51 -12.48
CA LEU A 603 -2.95 9.63 -11.81
C LEU A 603 -4.23 9.42 -12.64
N LEU A 604 -4.27 9.88 -13.90
CA LEU A 604 -5.47 9.85 -14.75
C LEU A 604 -6.65 10.67 -14.19
N ILE A 605 -6.34 11.72 -13.41
CA ILE A 605 -7.33 12.68 -12.91
C ILE A 605 -7.43 13.82 -13.93
N GLY A 606 -8.66 14.14 -14.37
CA GLY A 606 -8.91 15.17 -15.38
C GLY A 606 -8.36 14.81 -16.78
N VAL A 607 -8.27 13.51 -17.10
CA VAL A 607 -7.78 13.02 -18.40
C VAL A 607 -8.92 12.35 -19.15
N ASP A 608 -9.54 13.09 -20.07
CA ASP A 608 -10.70 12.63 -20.84
C ASP A 608 -10.35 12.04 -22.22
N SER A 609 -9.11 12.25 -22.67
CA SER A 609 -8.62 11.78 -23.97
C SER A 609 -7.47 10.78 -23.82
N TRP A 610 -7.58 9.66 -24.54
CA TRP A 610 -6.52 8.65 -24.64
C TRP A 610 -5.20 9.24 -25.14
N PHE A 611 -5.24 10.25 -26.02
CA PHE A 611 -4.04 10.92 -26.52
C PHE A 611 -3.31 11.68 -25.42
N VAL A 612 -4.05 12.40 -24.57
CA VAL A 612 -3.49 13.12 -23.42
C VAL A 612 -2.88 12.12 -22.43
N GLY A 613 -3.59 11.02 -22.15
CA GLY A 613 -3.06 9.96 -21.28
C GLY A 613 -1.74 9.36 -21.79
N ILE A 614 -1.66 9.02 -23.09
CA ILE A 614 -0.44 8.49 -23.71
C ILE A 614 0.69 9.54 -23.69
N LEU A 615 0.37 10.80 -23.95
CA LEU A 615 1.33 11.89 -23.91
C LEU A 615 1.93 12.07 -22.50
N VAL A 616 1.08 12.17 -21.48
CA VAL A 616 1.48 12.31 -20.08
C VAL A 616 2.31 11.10 -19.63
N PHE A 617 1.89 9.88 -19.98
CA PHE A 617 2.65 8.67 -19.72
C PHE A 617 4.05 8.74 -20.34
N THR A 618 4.13 9.09 -21.62
CA THR A 618 5.40 9.11 -22.38
C THR A 618 6.35 10.16 -21.83
N MET A 619 5.87 11.38 -21.56
CA MET A 619 6.70 12.46 -21.03
C MET A 619 7.17 12.16 -19.61
N SER A 620 6.30 11.63 -18.76
CA SER A 620 6.65 11.24 -17.40
C SER A 620 7.62 10.06 -17.37
N LEU A 621 7.48 9.11 -18.29
CA LEU A 621 8.44 8.02 -18.46
C LEU A 621 9.82 8.57 -18.84
N ILE A 622 9.90 9.47 -19.81
CA ILE A 622 11.17 10.11 -20.22
C ILE A 622 11.77 10.90 -19.05
N ALA A 623 10.95 11.60 -18.27
CA ALA A 623 11.39 12.34 -17.09
C ALA A 623 12.00 11.42 -16.02
N VAL A 624 11.34 10.31 -15.68
CA VAL A 624 11.85 9.33 -14.71
C VAL A 624 13.10 8.62 -15.25
N LEU A 625 13.17 8.29 -16.55
CA LEU A 625 14.37 7.69 -17.14
C LEU A 625 15.55 8.67 -17.11
N SER A 626 15.31 9.96 -17.33
CA SER A 626 16.31 11.02 -17.20
C SER A 626 16.78 11.17 -15.76
N PHE A 627 15.85 11.20 -14.79
CA PHE A 627 16.18 11.18 -13.36
C PHE A 627 16.97 9.93 -12.97
N THR A 628 16.62 8.79 -13.54
CA THR A 628 17.32 7.52 -13.31
C THR A 628 18.74 7.55 -13.87
N ALA A 629 18.94 8.15 -15.05
CA ALA A 629 20.28 8.33 -15.61
C ALA A 629 21.16 9.20 -14.69
N ILE A 630 20.59 10.27 -14.13
CA ILE A 630 21.25 11.13 -13.13
C ILE A 630 21.64 10.32 -11.89
N THR A 631 20.69 9.62 -11.26
CA THR A 631 20.99 8.85 -10.04
C THR A 631 21.98 7.71 -10.28
N GLN A 632 22.01 7.15 -11.50
CA GLN A 632 22.98 6.13 -11.89
C GLN A 632 24.31 6.69 -12.39
N GLY A 633 24.40 7.99 -12.68
CA GLY A 633 25.58 8.62 -13.28
C GLY A 633 25.94 8.12 -14.67
N TYR A 634 24.97 7.54 -15.38
CA TYR A 634 25.20 6.82 -16.63
C TYR A 634 23.95 6.85 -17.50
N MET A 635 24.11 7.06 -18.81
CA MET A 635 23.03 6.94 -19.79
C MET A 635 23.45 6.01 -20.93
N ARG A 636 24.39 6.43 -21.79
CA ARG A 636 25.15 5.59 -22.73
C ARG A 636 26.60 5.43 -22.28
N VAL A 637 27.16 6.52 -21.80
CA VAL A 637 28.47 6.63 -21.15
C VAL A 637 28.32 7.33 -19.80
N LYS A 638 29.41 7.43 -19.04
CA LYS A 638 29.45 8.18 -17.77
C LYS A 638 29.06 9.64 -18.01
N LEU A 639 28.13 10.14 -17.19
CA LEU A 639 27.66 11.51 -17.25
C LEU A 639 28.77 12.51 -16.86
N ASN A 640 28.89 13.61 -17.59
CA ASN A 640 29.69 14.76 -17.17
C ASN A 640 28.83 15.78 -16.41
N LEU A 641 29.45 16.76 -15.74
CA LEU A 641 28.73 17.74 -14.90
C LEU A 641 27.68 18.55 -15.68
N LEU A 642 27.95 18.85 -16.96
CA LEU A 642 26.99 19.57 -17.81
C LEU A 642 25.78 18.69 -18.16
N GLU A 643 26.00 17.41 -18.50
CA GLU A 643 24.95 16.43 -18.77
C GLU A 643 24.10 16.20 -17.52
N TYR A 644 24.71 16.18 -16.32
CA TYR A 644 23.99 16.17 -15.04
C TYR A 644 23.05 17.37 -14.90
N ALA A 645 23.56 18.58 -15.14
CA ALA A 645 22.77 19.81 -15.03
C ALA A 645 21.64 19.85 -16.08
N LEU A 646 21.95 19.54 -17.34
CA LEU A 646 21.00 19.53 -18.45
C LEU A 646 19.88 18.51 -18.21
N LEU A 647 20.21 17.27 -17.83
CA LEU A 647 19.21 16.26 -17.51
C LEU A 647 18.40 16.68 -16.27
N GLY A 648 19.01 17.32 -15.28
CA GLY A 648 18.30 17.82 -14.09
C GLY A 648 17.24 18.85 -14.44
N VAL A 649 17.59 19.82 -15.28
CA VAL A 649 16.65 20.81 -15.82
C VAL A 649 15.56 20.12 -16.64
N ALA A 650 15.93 19.20 -17.53
CA ALA A 650 14.97 18.47 -18.35
C ALA A 650 13.97 17.66 -17.50
N THR A 651 14.44 16.99 -16.45
CA THR A 651 13.60 16.24 -15.51
C THR A 651 12.58 17.16 -14.82
N ILE A 652 12.98 18.34 -14.34
CA ILE A 652 12.06 19.28 -13.69
C ILE A 652 11.00 19.76 -14.69
N ILE A 653 11.42 20.16 -15.90
CA ILE A 653 10.51 20.65 -16.95
C ILE A 653 9.49 19.58 -17.35
N LEU A 654 9.95 18.34 -17.53
CA LEU A 654 9.08 17.24 -17.96
C LEU A 654 8.13 16.78 -16.85
N PHE A 655 8.49 16.93 -15.57
CA PHE A 655 7.61 16.57 -14.47
C PHE A 655 6.57 17.63 -14.14
N VAL A 656 6.99 18.90 -14.11
CA VAL A 656 6.15 20.03 -13.70
C VAL A 656 6.18 21.11 -14.79
N PRO A 657 5.55 20.86 -15.95
CA PRO A 657 5.50 21.84 -17.03
C PRO A 657 4.78 23.13 -16.60
N GLU A 658 3.87 23.05 -15.62
CA GLU A 658 3.17 24.20 -15.07
C GLU A 658 4.11 25.22 -14.43
N LEU A 659 5.27 24.80 -13.89
CA LEU A 659 6.23 25.72 -13.28
C LEU A 659 6.77 26.74 -14.28
N LEU A 660 7.01 26.31 -15.52
CA LEU A 660 7.42 27.22 -16.61
C LEU A 660 6.21 28.01 -17.15
N LEU A 661 5.06 27.36 -17.29
CA LEU A 661 3.85 28.03 -17.76
C LEU A 661 3.45 29.17 -16.81
N ASP A 662 3.59 29.00 -15.49
CA ASP A 662 3.27 30.00 -14.47
C ASP A 662 4.18 31.23 -14.54
N GLN A 663 5.43 31.08 -15.02
CA GLN A 663 6.33 32.21 -15.26
C GLN A 663 5.99 32.97 -16.54
N VAL A 664 5.52 32.27 -17.58
CA VAL A 664 5.22 32.88 -18.89
C VAL A 664 3.80 33.47 -18.92
N VAL A 665 2.82 32.77 -18.33
CA VAL A 665 1.40 33.14 -18.29
C VAL A 665 0.87 32.85 -16.88
N PRO A 666 1.01 33.75 -15.89
CA PRO A 666 0.57 33.46 -14.52
C PRO A 666 -0.93 33.10 -14.44
N LYS A 667 -1.30 32.23 -13.48
CA LYS A 667 -2.72 31.91 -13.18
C LYS A 667 -3.38 33.17 -12.60
N ILE A 668 -4.07 33.94 -13.43
CA ILE A 668 -4.89 35.07 -12.97
C ILE A 668 -6.28 34.53 -12.63
N ARG A 669 -6.69 34.68 -11.37
CA ARG A 669 -8.05 34.42 -10.91
C ARG A 669 -8.76 35.77 -10.82
N ASP A 670 -9.68 36.04 -11.74
CA ASP A 670 -10.47 37.26 -11.72
C ASP A 670 -11.66 37.05 -10.77
N ALA A 671 -11.89 37.95 -9.81
CA ALA A 671 -13.02 37.86 -8.90
C ALA A 671 -14.34 38.03 -9.67
N VAL A 672 -15.28 37.11 -9.45
CA VAL A 672 -16.61 37.11 -10.05
C VAL A 672 -17.61 37.40 -8.93
N ALA A 673 -18.34 38.50 -9.05
CA ALA A 673 -19.42 38.81 -8.12
C ALA A 673 -20.48 37.68 -8.15
N ILE A 674 -20.77 37.11 -6.98
CA ILE A 674 -21.66 35.94 -6.83
C ILE A 674 -23.08 36.25 -7.32
N GLU A 675 -23.48 37.52 -7.26
CA GLU A 675 -24.76 38.02 -7.77
C GLU A 675 -24.89 37.82 -9.30
N ARG A 676 -23.77 37.78 -10.04
CA ARG A 676 -23.80 37.58 -11.50
C ARG A 676 -24.28 36.18 -11.90
N PHE A 677 -24.25 35.20 -11.00
CA PHE A 677 -24.79 33.86 -11.25
C PHE A 677 -26.32 33.83 -11.40
N GLU A 678 -27.04 34.88 -10.97
CA GLU A 678 -28.47 35.02 -11.30
C GLU A 678 -28.69 35.39 -12.77
N GLN A 679 -27.73 36.10 -13.39
CA GLN A 679 -27.82 36.58 -14.77
C GLN A 679 -27.06 35.67 -15.76
N GLY A 680 -26.17 34.84 -15.25
CA GLY A 680 -25.27 33.99 -16.04
C GLY A 680 -23.87 34.58 -16.12
N VAL A 681 -22.87 33.76 -15.79
CA VAL A 681 -21.45 34.08 -15.90
C VAL A 681 -20.91 33.44 -17.18
N ASP A 682 -20.50 34.30 -18.12
CA ASP A 682 -19.94 33.89 -19.42
C ASP A 682 -18.44 33.65 -19.31
N GLU A 683 -18.08 32.67 -18.49
CA GLU A 683 -16.71 32.25 -18.22
C GLU A 683 -16.63 30.73 -18.36
N ASN A 684 -15.57 30.23 -18.99
CA ASN A 684 -15.41 28.79 -19.24
C ASN A 684 -15.26 27.97 -17.96
N ARG A 685 -14.72 28.59 -16.90
CA ARG A 685 -14.47 27.92 -15.62
C ARG A 685 -14.58 28.90 -14.47
N VAL A 686 -15.44 28.58 -13.50
CA VAL A 686 -15.61 29.38 -12.27
C VAL A 686 -15.43 28.49 -11.04
N THR A 687 -14.60 28.95 -10.11
CA THR A 687 -14.38 28.30 -8.82
C THR A 687 -15.11 29.07 -7.72
N LEU A 688 -16.01 28.38 -7.03
CA LEU A 688 -16.78 28.86 -5.89
C LEU A 688 -16.06 28.49 -4.58
N SER A 689 -15.88 29.45 -3.69
CA SER A 689 -15.51 29.18 -2.30
C SER A 689 -16.77 28.98 -1.48
N ILE A 690 -16.92 27.81 -0.87
CA ILE A 690 -18.13 27.39 -0.15
C ILE A 690 -17.83 26.94 1.28
N ILE A 691 -18.78 27.14 2.18
CA ILE A 691 -18.83 26.54 3.51
C ILE A 691 -19.92 25.48 3.52
N THR A 692 -19.60 24.28 3.98
CA THR A 692 -20.58 23.20 4.16
C THR A 692 -21.51 23.47 5.35
N ALA A 693 -22.64 22.75 5.41
CA ALA A 693 -23.56 22.86 6.55
C ALA A 693 -22.93 22.52 7.92
N PHE A 694 -21.77 21.85 7.91
CA PHE A 694 -21.01 21.46 9.11
C PHE A 694 -19.87 22.44 9.46
N GLY A 695 -19.68 23.50 8.68
CA GLY A 695 -18.66 24.53 8.93
C GLY A 695 -17.34 24.33 8.18
N ASP A 696 -17.17 23.27 7.40
CA ASP A 696 -15.95 23.05 6.63
C ASP A 696 -15.91 23.96 5.38
N GLU A 697 -14.80 24.66 5.17
CA GLU A 697 -14.52 25.39 3.93
C GLU A 697 -14.07 24.43 2.82
N ARG A 698 -14.62 24.61 1.63
CA ARG A 698 -14.27 23.86 0.41
C ARG A 698 -14.33 24.77 -0.82
N THR A 699 -13.66 24.37 -1.87
CA THR A 699 -13.79 24.97 -3.20
C THR A 699 -14.54 24.02 -4.12
N VAL A 700 -15.43 24.56 -4.95
CA VAL A 700 -16.13 23.81 -6.00
C VAL A 700 -15.87 24.50 -7.32
N THR A 701 -15.23 23.80 -8.24
CA THR A 701 -14.98 24.30 -9.60
C THR A 701 -16.07 23.81 -10.52
N ILE A 702 -16.58 24.72 -11.34
CA ILE A 702 -17.68 24.50 -12.28
C ILE A 702 -17.15 24.85 -13.66
N ASP A 703 -17.21 23.89 -14.58
CA ASP A 703 -16.87 24.10 -15.97
C ASP A 703 -18.14 24.43 -16.77
N SER A 704 -18.03 25.28 -17.79
CA SER A 704 -19.14 25.60 -18.69
C SER A 704 -19.65 24.34 -19.42
N GLU A 705 -18.81 23.32 -19.57
CA GLU A 705 -19.18 22.00 -20.11
C GLU A 705 -20.16 21.25 -19.19
N ASP A 706 -20.09 21.43 -17.87
CA ASP A 706 -21.02 20.80 -16.91
C ASP A 706 -22.46 21.28 -17.13
N VAL A 707 -22.62 22.50 -17.66
CA VAL A 707 -23.90 23.13 -18.02
C VAL A 707 -24.14 23.15 -19.54
N ALA A 708 -23.57 22.18 -20.26
CA ALA A 708 -23.74 21.98 -21.71
C ALA A 708 -23.35 23.20 -22.58
N GLY A 709 -22.34 23.96 -22.15
CA GLY A 709 -21.85 25.14 -22.86
C GLY A 709 -22.70 26.40 -22.70
N ALA A 710 -23.70 26.38 -21.81
CA ALA A 710 -24.45 27.57 -21.44
C ALA A 710 -23.68 28.44 -20.43
N ALA A 711 -24.07 29.71 -20.29
CA ALA A 711 -23.53 30.58 -19.25
C ALA A 711 -23.78 29.96 -17.86
N ILE A 712 -22.74 29.93 -17.03
CA ILE A 712 -22.80 29.32 -15.70
C ILE A 712 -23.74 30.16 -14.83
N SER A 713 -24.89 29.59 -14.47
CA SER A 713 -25.93 30.24 -13.66
C SER A 713 -26.49 29.28 -12.62
N TRP A 714 -27.11 29.82 -11.56
CA TRP A 714 -27.75 28.97 -10.55
C TRP A 714 -28.82 28.06 -11.17
N GLU A 715 -29.59 28.58 -12.11
CA GLU A 715 -30.62 27.83 -12.81
C GLU A 715 -30.03 26.69 -13.66
N ALA A 716 -28.98 26.96 -14.45
CA ALA A 716 -28.31 25.95 -15.27
C ALA A 716 -27.67 24.84 -14.42
N LEU A 717 -27.21 25.18 -13.22
CA LEU A 717 -26.67 24.21 -12.26
C LEU A 717 -27.77 23.41 -11.53
N GLY A 718 -29.05 23.76 -11.70
CA GLY A 718 -30.13 23.13 -10.97
C GLY A 718 -30.07 23.45 -9.48
N VAL A 719 -29.72 24.69 -9.14
CA VAL A 719 -29.58 25.19 -7.76
C VAL A 719 -30.35 26.50 -7.60
N LYS A 720 -30.92 26.72 -6.42
CA LYS A 720 -31.42 28.02 -5.98
C LYS A 720 -30.53 28.56 -4.87
N ALA A 721 -30.04 29.77 -5.07
CA ALA A 721 -29.34 30.53 -4.05
C ALA A 721 -30.32 31.40 -3.26
N LYS A 722 -30.14 31.50 -1.95
CA LYS A 722 -30.84 32.44 -1.08
C LYS A 722 -29.82 33.13 -0.17
N PRO A 723 -30.06 34.37 0.29
CA PRO A 723 -29.19 35.01 1.28
C PRO A 723 -29.01 34.10 2.50
N SER A 724 -27.76 33.88 2.94
CA SER A 724 -27.51 33.04 4.11
C SER A 724 -28.03 33.70 5.38
N LEU A 725 -28.81 32.95 6.16
CA LEU A 725 -29.28 33.35 7.49
C LEU A 725 -28.23 33.09 8.59
N ILE A 726 -27.21 32.28 8.28
CA ILE A 726 -26.13 31.91 9.17
C ILE A 726 -24.92 32.77 8.75
N GLN A 727 -24.49 33.69 9.63
CA GLN A 727 -23.33 34.59 9.50
C GLN A 727 -23.46 35.86 8.62
N GLY A 728 -24.61 36.14 7.99
CA GLY A 728 -24.87 37.44 7.36
C GLY A 728 -24.00 37.79 6.14
N ARG A 729 -23.29 36.81 5.56
CA ARG A 729 -22.45 36.95 4.36
C ARG A 729 -22.58 35.69 3.49
N GLY A 730 -22.71 35.87 2.17
CA GLY A 730 -22.79 34.77 1.20
C GLY A 730 -24.19 34.26 0.85
N LEU A 731 -24.25 33.31 -0.09
CA LEU A 731 -25.50 32.72 -0.62
C LEU A 731 -25.62 31.24 -0.23
N GLN A 732 -26.67 30.88 0.49
CA GLN A 732 -27.01 29.50 0.81
C GLN A 732 -27.69 28.79 -0.36
N LEU A 733 -27.21 27.60 -0.69
CA LEU A 733 -27.62 26.80 -1.83
C LEU A 733 -28.68 25.74 -1.46
N ALA A 734 -29.66 25.61 -2.34
CA ALA A 734 -30.66 24.54 -2.34
C ALA A 734 -30.79 23.95 -3.75
N LEU A 735 -30.42 22.69 -3.92
CA LEU A 735 -30.60 21.92 -5.16
C LEU A 735 -32.08 21.89 -5.54
N THR A 736 -32.38 22.28 -6.77
CA THR A 736 -33.71 22.16 -7.38
C THR A 736 -33.86 20.87 -8.19
N GLN A 737 -32.74 20.27 -8.61
CA GLN A 737 -32.70 18.98 -9.31
C GLN A 737 -31.84 17.97 -8.55
N PHE A 738 -32.40 16.78 -8.30
CA PHE A 738 -31.66 15.67 -7.71
C PHE A 738 -30.70 15.07 -8.76
N ALA A 739 -29.39 15.07 -8.47
CA ALA A 739 -28.32 14.67 -9.41
C ALA A 739 -28.19 15.55 -10.68
N GLY A 740 -28.63 16.81 -10.61
CA GLY A 740 -28.39 17.81 -11.66
C GLY A 740 -26.93 18.25 -11.78
N PRO A 741 -26.58 19.12 -12.75
CA PRO A 741 -25.21 19.56 -13.02
C PRO A 741 -24.46 20.07 -11.78
N GLY A 742 -25.11 20.92 -10.97
CA GLY A 742 -24.51 21.44 -9.73
C GLY A 742 -24.27 20.36 -8.69
N ALA A 743 -25.15 19.35 -8.59
CA ALA A 743 -24.95 18.22 -7.69
C ALA A 743 -23.79 17.33 -8.13
N LYS A 744 -23.58 17.16 -9.45
CA LYS A 744 -22.44 16.44 -10.02
C LYS A 744 -21.12 17.20 -9.82
N ALA A 745 -21.16 18.53 -9.92
CA ALA A 745 -20.03 19.41 -9.60
C ALA A 745 -19.71 19.46 -8.10
N GLY A 746 -20.51 18.83 -7.23
CA GLY A 746 -20.24 18.72 -5.79
C GLY A 746 -21.00 19.71 -4.90
N LEU A 747 -21.98 20.45 -5.45
CA LEU A 747 -22.87 21.31 -4.67
C LEU A 747 -23.94 20.46 -3.96
N SER A 748 -24.25 20.81 -2.70
CA SER A 748 -25.30 20.15 -1.92
C SER A 748 -26.16 21.16 -1.17
N ASN A 749 -27.32 20.69 -0.70
CA ASN A 749 -28.21 21.49 0.13
C ASN A 749 -27.51 21.97 1.40
N GLY A 750 -27.72 23.25 1.74
CA GLY A 750 -27.24 23.85 2.97
C GLY A 750 -25.82 24.42 2.91
N MET A 751 -25.10 24.25 1.79
CA MET A 751 -23.81 24.92 1.55
C MET A 751 -23.99 26.43 1.36
N THR A 752 -23.01 27.23 1.78
CA THR A 752 -23.00 28.69 1.63
C THR A 752 -21.84 29.13 0.76
N VAL A 753 -22.10 29.81 -0.35
CA VAL A 753 -21.08 30.38 -1.24
C VAL A 753 -20.64 31.75 -0.72
N LEU A 754 -19.33 31.92 -0.55
CA LEU A 754 -18.71 33.13 0.01
C LEU A 754 -18.08 34.04 -1.03
N ASP A 755 -17.50 33.46 -2.08
CA ASP A 755 -16.86 34.18 -3.19
C ASP A 755 -16.82 33.29 -4.43
N ALA A 756 -16.60 33.90 -5.60
CA ALA A 756 -16.42 33.20 -6.86
C ALA A 756 -15.25 33.79 -7.65
N THR A 757 -14.49 32.95 -8.34
CA THR A 757 -13.35 33.38 -9.16
C THR A 757 -13.38 32.70 -10.52
N SER A 758 -13.21 33.47 -11.60
CA SER A 758 -13.01 32.91 -12.95
C SER A 758 -11.53 32.65 -13.19
N THR A 759 -11.22 31.53 -13.82
CA THR A 759 -9.88 31.24 -14.32
C THR A 759 -9.88 31.35 -15.84
N LYS A 760 -9.11 32.29 -16.40
CA LYS A 760 -8.95 32.42 -17.86
C LYS A 760 -8.27 31.20 -18.46
N GLU A 761 -8.68 30.86 -19.67
CA GLU A 761 -8.10 29.77 -20.45
C GLU A 761 -6.61 30.04 -20.76
N ARG A 762 -5.73 29.11 -20.37
CA ARG A 762 -4.28 29.22 -20.58
C ARG A 762 -3.86 28.38 -21.77
N ILE A 763 -2.72 28.74 -22.35
CA ILE A 763 -2.04 27.87 -23.33
C ILE A 763 -1.83 26.49 -22.68
N SER A 764 -2.08 25.42 -23.43
CA SER A 764 -1.89 24.07 -22.92
C SER A 764 -0.47 23.89 -22.37
N LYS A 765 -0.39 23.43 -21.11
CA LYS A 765 0.89 23.12 -20.44
C LYS A 765 1.72 22.10 -21.20
N HIS A 766 1.12 21.27 -22.06
CA HIS A 766 1.83 20.23 -22.81
C HIS A 766 2.88 20.79 -23.79
N TRP A 767 2.73 22.03 -24.25
CA TRP A 767 3.76 22.70 -25.07
C TRP A 767 5.10 22.82 -24.35
N PHE A 768 5.07 22.89 -23.01
CA PHE A 768 6.25 23.02 -22.17
C PHE A 768 6.98 21.70 -21.94
N TYR A 769 6.49 20.57 -22.48
CA TYR A 769 7.28 19.34 -22.55
C TYR A 769 8.39 19.41 -23.61
N LEU A 770 8.19 20.18 -24.69
CA LEU A 770 9.11 20.22 -25.83
C LEU A 770 10.54 20.65 -25.45
N PRO A 771 10.77 21.73 -24.67
CA PRO A 771 12.11 22.12 -24.27
C PRO A 771 12.83 21.02 -23.47
N GLY A 772 12.13 20.39 -22.52
CA GLY A 772 12.68 19.30 -21.73
C GLY A 772 13.05 18.09 -22.60
N LEU A 773 12.18 17.71 -23.53
CA LEU A 773 12.42 16.61 -24.47
C LEU A 773 13.63 16.89 -25.37
N LEU A 774 13.75 18.10 -25.90
CA LEU A 774 14.88 18.53 -26.72
C LEU A 774 16.20 18.40 -25.96
N ILE A 775 16.24 18.82 -24.69
CA ILE A 775 17.44 18.71 -23.86
C ILE A 775 17.85 17.23 -23.71
N VAL A 776 16.91 16.33 -23.40
CA VAL A 776 17.21 14.89 -23.27
C VAL A 776 17.77 14.32 -24.58
N ILE A 777 17.14 14.65 -25.71
CA ILE A 777 17.58 14.20 -27.04
C ILE A 777 19.00 14.72 -27.35
N LEU A 778 19.27 15.99 -27.08
CA LEU A 778 20.58 16.59 -27.32
C LEU A 778 21.68 15.92 -26.47
N VAL A 779 21.42 15.67 -25.19
CA VAL A 779 22.35 14.95 -24.31
C VAL A 779 22.61 13.53 -24.84
N PHE A 780 21.56 12.82 -25.24
CA PHE A 780 21.67 11.46 -25.76
C PHE A 780 22.46 11.38 -27.07
N ILE A 781 22.23 12.33 -27.99
CA ILE A 781 22.99 12.47 -29.24
C ILE A 781 24.46 12.80 -28.93
N TRP A 782 24.71 13.75 -28.03
CA TRP A 782 26.07 14.16 -27.66
C TRP A 782 26.87 13.01 -27.04
N GLN A 783 26.24 12.22 -26.17
CA GLN A 783 26.87 11.01 -25.64
C GLN A 783 27.17 9.98 -26.72
N GLY A 784 26.31 9.84 -27.74
CA GLY A 784 26.58 8.98 -28.89
C GLY A 784 27.81 9.38 -29.69
N TYR A 785 28.07 10.68 -29.83
CA TYR A 785 29.32 11.17 -30.43
C TYR A 785 30.52 10.86 -29.55
N ARG A 786 30.42 11.07 -28.23
CA ARG A 786 31.48 10.76 -27.27
C ARG A 786 31.85 9.28 -27.31
N GLU A 787 30.86 8.39 -27.25
CA GLU A 787 31.03 6.94 -27.31
C GLU A 787 31.80 6.49 -28.56
N ARG A 788 31.45 7.03 -29.74
CA ARG A 788 32.16 6.74 -31.01
C ARG A 788 33.58 7.29 -31.05
N SER A 789 33.80 8.47 -30.45
CA SER A 789 35.12 9.11 -30.42
C SER A 789 36.12 8.42 -29.48
N SER A 790 35.63 7.67 -28.48
CA SER A 790 36.48 6.94 -27.52
C SER A 790 37.08 5.63 -28.06
N GLY A 791 36.79 5.21 -29.30
CA GLY A 791 37.24 3.93 -29.85
C GLY A 791 36.68 2.71 -29.09
N PRO A 792 36.84 1.46 -29.61
CA PRO A 792 36.53 0.29 -28.81
C PRO A 792 37.42 0.29 -27.57
N SER A 793 36.83 0.32 -26.37
CA SER A 793 37.60 0.40 -25.14
C SER A 793 38.53 -0.81 -25.02
N ASN A 794 39.83 -0.55 -24.85
CA ASN A 794 40.81 -1.51 -24.36
C ASN A 794 40.35 -2.06 -23.01
N ALA A 795 39.58 -3.14 -23.01
CA ALA A 795 39.20 -3.89 -21.81
C ALA A 795 40.25 -4.96 -21.44
N GLU A 796 41.44 -4.92 -22.05
CA GLU A 796 42.51 -5.92 -21.85
C GLU A 796 43.66 -5.43 -20.93
N THR A 797 43.63 -4.22 -20.37
CA THR A 797 44.80 -3.67 -19.63
C THR A 797 44.52 -3.14 -18.21
N GLU A 798 43.47 -3.59 -17.52
CA GLU A 798 43.26 -3.29 -16.09
C GLU A 798 42.98 -4.55 -15.25
N ASN A 799 43.71 -5.63 -15.51
CA ASN A 799 43.92 -6.71 -14.56
C ASN A 799 45.43 -6.83 -14.27
N GLU A 800 45.93 -5.94 -13.42
CA GLU A 800 47.05 -6.20 -12.50
C GLU A 800 46.68 -5.72 -11.10
#